data_AF-A0A558NTE0-F1
#
_entry.id   AF-A0A558NTE0-F1
#
_cell.length_a   1.000
_cell.length_b   1.000
_cell.length_c   1.000
_cell.angle_alpha   90.00
_cell.angle_beta   90.00
_cell.angle_gamma   90.00
#
_symmetry.space_group_name_H-M   'P 1'
#
loop_
_entity.id
_entity.type
_entity.pdbx_description
1 polymer ?
#
loop_
_entity_poly.entity_id
_entity_poly.type
_entity_poly.pdbx_seq_one_letter_code
_entity_poly.pdbx_strand_id
1 'polypeptide(L)'
;MNQVRHKHTLALSLSLLLSACGGGSGGSFPSGNENDGGSSNQTPELTQALSKGDASLVTAAELRDAALATINAQRTAYQPVKAQLLQLNANGSARSDGKSLTAVHWDVTHDAGKLSPQFGYNDSLLISNASNSSTAGSAAFAVVGEEQQGQRYLVLGSNPMRTQQRDAASVNAQMDQLLENSIGWLAGRSDFSVTPLKVVIAQMDQSYYFPDRNATRSWLDAHYQSSVSYNAAASCDGAALAGCLTADTDVLMISQVGGSTELNPQILAAVKAAQARGTGVLYMHYDGGLDALGKTLLEHFHVTYSGDNYWSKYYMNAQDMRPYFNQLPEYVADIQQMLSTLAAPITFDFNQCDEEDCSTVTGFNQNFMNGATRVRNLMADFDREKRNIFAAASGDEYRLEKLLALLGDSYRQQVVFPMSRDKTDATALVHSIYADMSVYNYRSLNPVQADLGNFSRTDFSHITPVSKTINLVSKNYFRAAGVYVLPGKTVRVTRLDNSPVNTSVAVNTQRAASTHWFATNNSYNRPKYLQSTQIPLASGESIEFTSPYGGPLQIFFDANDQNVSFKVENIGLHPYWNGAEDNADFEARLSAGEFDWAELSTAGFEVHSQLEKMRTSMNEWGGTAADMAVATERYVSNLPHVLAGFEGPGIDVVAEIHDFASANNFTVQNIDIVKHMNADQPTCGWGCSGNPYDAGWSFSPTGHGDIHELGHGLEKGKFRFAGWEGHASTNFYSYHSKYHYFLDTGKDPQCQSLPFESLFNTLQTSRNQADPVAYMQEQALNGWSNGAAIYIQMMMAAQAQGTLTDGWMLLPRLHILEREFWSATRNDDNWAAKKAALGFSDFNRSDASALNNNDWLNIALSKVTGLDMRDYLTMWGFPAGSAASAQVAALALPAMSKTFYASGGAEFCKGLDKTPVAIDGAAVWPL
;
A
#
# COMPACT_ATOMS: atom_id res chain seq x y z
N MET A 1 -26.51 24.97 65.36
CA MET A 1 -27.53 24.29 66.18
C MET A 1 -27.09 22.84 66.36
N ASN A 2 -26.83 22.47 67.63
CA ASN A 2 -26.75 21.15 68.27
C ASN A 2 -25.84 20.05 67.65
N GLN A 3 -25.03 19.29 68.39
CA GLN A 3 -24.58 19.23 69.78
C GLN A 3 -23.45 18.15 69.76
N VAL A 4 -22.22 18.41 70.23
CA VAL A 4 -21.71 18.13 71.59
C VAL A 4 -21.16 16.70 71.82
N ARG A 5 -19.82 16.64 71.98
CA ARG A 5 -18.98 15.89 72.96
C ARG A 5 -18.95 14.33 72.87
N HIS A 6 -17.91 13.59 73.26
CA HIS A 6 -16.85 13.77 74.27
C HIS A 6 -15.55 13.02 73.93
N LYS A 7 -14.45 13.56 74.45
CA LYS A 7 -13.10 12.97 74.60
C LYS A 7 -13.11 11.71 75.49
N HIS A 8 -12.20 10.76 75.26
CA HIS A 8 -11.27 10.30 76.31
C HIS A 8 -10.00 9.63 75.75
N THR A 9 -8.90 10.04 76.37
CA THR A 9 -7.50 9.62 76.28
C THR A 9 -7.30 8.26 76.95
N LEU A 10 -6.45 7.38 76.40
CA LEU A 10 -5.51 6.60 77.22
C LEU A 10 -4.36 6.07 76.36
N ALA A 11 -3.15 6.47 76.72
CA ALA A 11 -1.91 5.84 76.29
C ALA A 11 -1.59 4.68 77.24
N LEU A 12 -1.11 3.55 76.70
CA LEU A 12 -0.02 2.80 77.33
C LEU A 12 0.63 1.84 76.33
N SER A 13 1.95 1.95 76.30
CA SER A 13 2.97 1.13 75.66
C SER A 13 3.00 -0.34 76.08
N LEU A 14 3.34 -1.25 75.16
CA LEU A 14 4.24 -2.36 75.43
C LEU A 14 4.94 -2.85 74.16
N SER A 15 6.25 -3.02 74.28
CA SER A 15 7.21 -3.39 73.24
C SER A 15 7.47 -4.91 73.22
N LEU A 16 8.04 -5.35 72.08
CA LEU A 16 9.05 -6.42 71.89
C LEU A 16 8.62 -7.87 71.53
N LEU A 17 9.21 -8.28 70.38
CA LEU A 17 9.79 -9.57 69.97
C LEU A 17 8.89 -10.67 69.38
N LEU A 18 9.02 -10.88 68.07
CA LEU A 18 9.74 -12.03 67.51
C LEU A 18 9.99 -11.88 66.00
N SER A 19 11.26 -11.97 65.65
CA SER A 19 11.85 -12.10 64.31
C SER A 19 11.81 -13.56 63.84
N ALA A 20 11.45 -13.81 62.56
CA ALA A 20 12.06 -14.88 61.75
C ALA A 20 11.73 -14.72 60.25
N CYS A 21 12.82 -14.77 59.48
CA CYS A 21 13.06 -14.86 58.04
C CYS A 21 11.96 -15.40 57.09
N GLY A 22 11.87 -14.74 55.92
CA GLY A 22 11.24 -15.26 54.70
C GLY A 22 11.43 -14.27 53.55
N GLY A 23 12.65 -14.21 53.00
CA GLY A 23 12.98 -13.34 51.87
C GLY A 23 12.38 -13.87 50.57
N GLY A 24 11.37 -13.17 50.05
CA GLY A 24 10.93 -13.26 48.67
C GLY A 24 11.41 -12.01 47.93
N SER A 25 12.45 -12.13 47.11
CA SER A 25 12.86 -11.05 46.21
C SER A 25 11.88 -10.99 45.04
N GLY A 26 10.77 -10.27 45.21
CA GLY A 26 10.00 -9.75 44.09
C GLY A 26 10.84 -8.66 43.42
N GLY A 27 11.41 -8.97 42.26
CA GLY A 27 12.11 -7.99 41.45
C GLY A 27 11.15 -6.88 41.04
N SER A 28 11.47 -5.66 41.43
CA SER A 28 10.67 -4.46 41.22
C SER A 28 10.55 -4.13 39.73
N PHE A 29 9.33 -4.07 39.22
CA PHE A 29 8.98 -3.32 38.01
C PHE A 29 8.48 -1.93 38.41
N PRO A 30 8.75 -0.87 37.63
CA PRO A 30 8.14 0.42 37.87
C PRO A 30 6.69 0.38 37.38
N SER A 31 5.75 0.16 38.31
CA SER A 31 4.43 0.78 38.19
C SER A 31 4.57 2.22 38.70
N GLY A 32 4.01 3.18 37.97
CA GLY A 32 4.07 4.58 38.34
C GLY A 32 3.55 4.81 39.75
N ASN A 33 4.47 5.07 40.68
CA ASN A 33 4.21 5.90 41.84
C ASN A 33 5.50 6.55 42.35
N GLU A 34 5.33 7.81 42.68
CA GLU A 34 6.32 8.78 43.13
C GLU A 34 7.12 8.26 44.34
N ASN A 35 8.36 7.82 44.12
CA ASN A 35 9.57 8.32 44.79
C ASN A 35 10.78 7.39 44.60
N ASP A 36 11.85 8.05 44.19
CA ASP A 36 13.28 7.74 44.37
C ASP A 36 14.01 6.83 43.35
N GLY A 37 14.95 7.44 42.62
CA GLY A 37 16.19 6.76 42.21
C GLY A 37 16.47 6.44 40.74
N GLY A 38 15.90 7.14 39.76
CA GLY A 38 16.29 7.00 38.34
C GLY A 38 15.36 7.79 37.42
N SER A 39 15.72 9.04 37.10
CA SER A 39 14.87 10.02 36.43
C SER A 39 14.20 9.51 35.14
N SER A 40 12.91 9.20 35.22
CA SER A 40 12.04 9.28 34.06
C SER A 40 11.85 10.76 33.72
N ASN A 41 12.23 11.17 32.51
CA ASN A 41 11.98 12.51 31.99
C ASN A 41 10.47 12.69 31.70
N GLN A 42 9.60 12.52 32.69
CA GLN A 42 8.17 12.79 32.54
C GLN A 42 7.84 14.12 33.19
N THR A 43 7.83 15.17 32.37
CA THR A 43 7.24 16.45 32.75
C THR A 43 5.71 16.37 32.65
N PRO A 44 4.94 17.12 33.46
CA PRO A 44 3.49 17.21 33.32
C PRO A 44 3.04 17.55 31.89
N GLU A 45 3.82 18.39 31.20
CA GLU A 45 3.61 18.81 29.82
C GLU A 45 3.73 17.64 28.85
N LEU A 46 4.75 16.79 29.00
CA LEU A 46 4.92 15.60 28.16
C LEU A 46 3.78 14.60 28.34
N THR A 47 3.34 14.37 29.58
CA THR A 47 2.18 13.51 29.86
C THR A 47 0.90 14.08 29.24
N GLN A 48 0.73 15.40 29.26
CA GLN A 48 -0.39 16.06 28.62
C GLN A 48 -0.32 15.96 27.08
N ALA A 49 0.87 16.13 26.49
CA ALA A 49 1.10 15.97 25.07
C ALA A 49 0.74 14.56 24.58
N LEU A 50 1.20 13.53 25.30
CA LEU A 50 0.94 12.12 24.98
C LEU A 50 -0.52 11.69 25.17
N SER A 51 -1.25 12.31 26.09
CA SER A 51 -2.68 12.00 26.32
C SER A 51 -3.61 12.74 25.36
N LYS A 52 -3.29 13.97 24.98
CA LYS A 52 -4.10 14.77 24.06
C LYS A 52 -3.74 14.57 22.59
N GLY A 53 -2.55 14.04 22.32
CA GLY A 53 -1.97 14.09 20.99
C GLY A 53 -1.66 15.53 20.57
N ASP A 54 -1.06 16.31 21.47
CA ASP A 54 -0.77 17.73 21.23
C ASP A 54 0.71 18.04 21.41
N ALA A 55 1.42 18.21 20.30
CA ALA A 55 2.84 18.51 20.31
C ALA A 55 3.15 19.97 20.69
N SER A 56 2.16 20.88 20.76
CA SER A 56 2.44 22.30 21.09
C SER A 56 2.83 22.52 22.54
N LEU A 57 2.68 21.50 23.39
CA LEU A 57 2.96 21.56 24.82
C LEU A 57 4.43 21.27 25.16
N VAL A 58 5.19 20.72 24.22
CA VAL A 58 6.57 20.26 24.41
C VAL A 58 7.44 20.57 23.20
N THR A 59 8.75 20.60 23.39
CA THR A 59 9.71 20.80 22.30
C THR A 59 9.99 19.49 21.55
N ALA A 60 10.42 19.60 20.29
CA ALA A 60 10.89 18.45 19.51
C ALA A 60 12.06 17.71 20.20
N ALA A 61 12.95 18.44 20.88
CA ALA A 61 14.06 17.84 21.62
C ALA A 61 13.55 16.96 22.78
N GLU A 62 12.59 17.45 23.57
CA GLU A 62 11.98 16.67 24.65
C GLU A 62 11.29 15.40 24.13
N LEU A 63 10.56 15.49 23.01
CA LEU A 63 9.90 14.33 22.38
C LEU A 63 10.90 13.28 21.90
N ARG A 64 11.95 13.71 21.19
CA ARG A 64 13.03 12.83 20.70
C ARG A 64 13.77 12.16 21.87
N ASP A 65 14.15 12.94 22.87
CA ASP A 65 14.92 12.44 24.02
C ASP A 65 14.07 11.49 24.86
N ALA A 66 12.77 11.77 25.01
CA ALA A 66 11.82 10.84 25.63
C ALA A 66 11.65 9.55 24.81
N ALA A 67 11.69 9.61 23.48
CA ALA A 67 11.61 8.43 22.63
C ALA A 67 12.85 7.54 22.79
N LEU A 68 14.05 8.15 22.78
CA LEU A 68 15.31 7.45 23.05
C LEU A 68 15.33 6.83 24.45
N ALA A 69 14.87 7.57 25.46
CA ALA A 69 14.74 7.06 26.83
C ALA A 69 13.75 5.88 26.92
N THR A 70 12.63 5.97 26.21
CA THR A 70 11.62 4.89 26.12
C THR A 70 12.22 3.62 25.53
N ILE A 71 12.96 3.73 24.41
CA ILE A 71 13.64 2.58 23.80
C ILE A 71 14.66 1.98 24.77
N ASN A 72 15.47 2.80 25.44
CA ASN A 72 16.50 2.31 26.36
C ASN A 72 15.90 1.61 27.60
N ALA A 73 14.81 2.14 28.15
CA ALA A 73 14.11 1.52 29.27
C ALA A 73 13.44 0.20 28.87
N GLN A 74 12.75 0.18 27.72
CA GLN A 74 12.03 -1.01 27.25
C GLN A 74 12.98 -2.12 26.80
N ARG A 75 14.17 -1.80 26.28
CA ARG A 75 15.22 -2.78 25.94
C ARG A 75 15.57 -3.70 27.11
N THR A 76 15.59 -3.17 28.33
CA THR A 76 16.02 -3.93 29.51
C THR A 76 14.85 -4.44 30.35
N ALA A 77 13.62 -4.00 30.07
CA ALA A 77 12.43 -4.29 30.88
C ALA A 77 12.20 -5.80 31.10
N TYR A 78 12.44 -6.63 30.08
CA TYR A 78 12.21 -8.08 30.15
C TYR A 78 13.44 -8.91 30.52
N GLN A 79 14.59 -8.27 30.75
CA GLN A 79 15.82 -8.99 31.16
C GLN A 79 15.68 -9.72 32.50
N PRO A 80 15.05 -9.15 33.56
CA PRO A 80 14.86 -9.86 34.81
C PRO A 80 14.01 -11.13 34.65
N VAL A 81 12.95 -11.04 33.84
CA VAL A 81 12.06 -12.18 33.55
C VAL A 81 12.82 -13.24 32.76
N LYS A 82 13.52 -12.87 31.69
CA LYS A 82 14.34 -13.81 30.90
C LYS A 82 15.43 -14.45 31.76
N ALA A 83 16.07 -13.69 32.65
CA ALA A 83 17.07 -14.23 33.56
C ALA A 83 16.46 -15.23 34.55
N GLN A 84 15.28 -14.94 35.08
CA GLN A 84 14.55 -15.87 35.94
C GLN A 84 14.19 -17.16 35.18
N LEU A 85 13.55 -17.03 34.02
CA LEU A 85 13.04 -18.17 33.25
C LEU A 85 14.15 -19.07 32.70
N LEU A 86 15.27 -18.49 32.27
CA LEU A 86 16.43 -19.22 31.73
C LEU A 86 17.50 -19.53 32.81
N GLN A 87 17.24 -19.17 34.07
CA GLN A 87 18.18 -19.30 35.18
C GLN A 87 19.56 -18.68 34.87
N LEU A 88 19.58 -17.46 34.33
CA LEU A 88 20.79 -16.69 34.04
C LEU A 88 21.11 -15.71 35.19
N ASN A 89 22.32 -15.15 35.17
CA ASN A 89 22.65 -13.98 35.97
C ASN A 89 21.90 -12.75 35.42
N ALA A 90 21.83 -11.68 36.22
CA ALA A 90 21.16 -10.44 35.84
C ALA A 90 21.71 -9.81 34.54
N ASN A 91 22.98 -10.05 34.20
CA ASN A 91 23.60 -9.60 32.96
C ASN A 91 23.44 -10.57 31.76
N GLY A 92 22.61 -11.61 31.90
CA GLY A 92 22.38 -12.62 30.87
C GLY A 92 23.46 -13.69 30.75
N SER A 93 24.52 -13.66 31.56
CA SER A 93 25.54 -14.71 31.54
C SER A 93 25.05 -15.98 32.23
N ALA A 94 25.63 -17.12 31.87
CA ALA A 94 25.32 -18.38 32.55
C ALA A 94 25.86 -18.35 34.00
N ARG A 95 25.10 -18.95 34.91
CA ARG A 95 25.47 -19.16 36.30
C ARG A 95 26.59 -20.19 36.39
N SER A 96 27.47 -20.01 37.38
CA SER A 96 28.60 -20.91 37.63
C SER A 96 28.19 -22.27 38.21
N ASP A 97 26.96 -22.40 38.70
CA ASP A 97 26.40 -23.66 39.23
C ASP A 97 25.93 -24.64 38.16
N GLY A 98 26.04 -24.27 36.87
CA GLY A 98 25.67 -25.11 35.74
C GLY A 98 24.16 -25.29 35.54
N LYS A 99 23.33 -24.54 36.26
CA LYS A 99 21.86 -24.68 36.18
C LYS A 99 21.20 -23.84 35.09
N SER A 100 21.94 -22.92 34.48
CA SER A 100 21.42 -22.08 33.39
C SER A 100 20.93 -22.91 32.20
N LEU A 101 19.79 -22.49 31.65
CA LEU A 101 19.17 -23.11 30.49
C LEU A 101 19.78 -22.52 29.21
N THR A 102 20.90 -23.09 28.77
CA THR A 102 21.67 -22.61 27.61
C THR A 102 21.61 -23.52 26.39
N ALA A 103 20.75 -24.54 26.42
CA ALA A 103 20.62 -25.55 25.38
C ALA A 103 19.19 -26.08 25.31
N VAL A 104 18.20 -25.21 25.23
CA VAL A 104 16.77 -25.58 25.20
C VAL A 104 16.46 -26.28 23.87
N HIS A 105 15.91 -27.50 23.93
CA HIS A 105 15.45 -28.22 22.74
C HIS A 105 13.93 -28.30 22.76
N TRP A 106 13.30 -27.89 21.66
CA TRP A 106 11.87 -28.05 21.44
C TRP A 106 11.58 -28.13 19.94
N ASP A 107 11.14 -29.30 19.48
CA ASP A 107 10.49 -29.48 18.18
C ASP A 107 9.03 -29.05 18.28
N VAL A 108 8.77 -27.81 17.86
CA VAL A 108 7.43 -27.20 17.84
C VAL A 108 6.50 -27.86 16.83
N THR A 109 7.04 -28.68 15.92
CA THR A 109 6.42 -29.30 14.75
C THR A 109 6.05 -28.32 13.62
N HIS A 110 5.60 -28.86 12.50
CA HIS A 110 5.16 -28.06 11.35
C HIS A 110 3.78 -27.42 11.60
N ASP A 111 2.96 -27.95 12.50
CA ASP A 111 1.64 -27.42 12.89
C ASP A 111 1.77 -26.39 14.03
N ALA A 112 2.68 -25.42 13.88
CA ALA A 112 2.95 -24.39 14.88
C ALA A 112 2.77 -22.99 14.28
N GLY A 113 2.29 -22.05 15.10
CA GLY A 113 2.19 -20.65 14.76
C GLY A 113 3.51 -19.93 15.05
N LYS A 114 4.06 -19.25 14.05
CA LYS A 114 5.20 -18.33 14.26
C LYS A 114 4.68 -17.06 14.92
N LEU A 115 5.41 -16.56 15.90
CA LEU A 115 5.03 -15.38 16.67
C LEU A 115 6.02 -14.24 16.45
N SER A 116 5.56 -13.01 16.67
CA SER A 116 6.41 -11.82 16.73
C SER A 116 6.01 -10.98 17.96
N PRO A 117 6.97 -10.61 18.82
CA PRO A 117 6.70 -9.71 19.93
C PRO A 117 6.42 -8.28 19.45
N GLN A 118 5.69 -7.51 20.24
CA GLN A 118 5.53 -6.07 20.09
C GLN A 118 6.41 -5.34 21.10
N PHE A 119 7.31 -4.50 20.57
CA PHE A 119 8.27 -3.77 21.41
C PHE A 119 7.53 -2.86 22.40
N GLY A 120 8.01 -2.84 23.64
CA GLY A 120 7.39 -2.10 24.73
C GLY A 120 6.26 -2.83 25.47
N TYR A 121 5.73 -3.92 24.90
CA TYR A 121 4.69 -4.74 25.53
C TYR A 121 5.18 -6.12 25.93
N ASN A 122 6.08 -6.73 25.17
CA ASN A 122 6.59 -8.08 25.44
C ASN A 122 7.96 -8.29 24.75
N ASP A 123 8.57 -9.45 24.99
CA ASP A 123 9.84 -9.86 24.38
C ASP A 123 9.85 -11.36 24.02
N SER A 124 10.69 -11.73 23.06
CA SER A 124 10.91 -13.13 22.69
C SER A 124 11.66 -13.88 23.80
N LEU A 125 11.10 -15.01 24.20
CA LEU A 125 11.72 -15.97 25.12
C LEU A 125 12.45 -17.09 24.37
N LEU A 126 11.88 -17.60 23.27
CA LEU A 126 12.48 -18.65 22.43
C LEU A 126 12.40 -18.28 20.96
N ILE A 127 13.55 -18.34 20.28
CA ILE A 127 13.73 -18.12 18.85
C ILE A 127 14.42 -19.35 18.27
N SER A 128 13.92 -19.88 17.15
CA SER A 128 14.48 -21.06 16.50
C SER A 128 15.89 -20.81 15.95
N ASN A 129 16.69 -21.88 15.88
CA ASN A 129 18.02 -21.89 15.26
C ASN A 129 18.21 -23.00 14.23
N ALA A 130 17.21 -23.85 14.04
CA ALA A 130 17.27 -24.99 13.14
C ALA A 130 15.96 -25.13 12.35
N SER A 131 16.03 -25.93 11.28
CA SER A 131 14.95 -26.18 10.34
C SER A 131 14.98 -27.64 9.89
N ASN A 132 13.84 -28.31 9.89
CA ASN A 132 13.67 -29.63 9.26
C ASN A 132 13.30 -29.51 7.76
N SER A 133 13.54 -28.34 7.16
CA SER A 133 13.38 -28.05 5.73
C SER A 133 14.63 -27.38 5.15
N SER A 134 14.67 -27.17 3.84
CA SER A 134 15.71 -26.37 3.17
C SER A 134 15.54 -24.86 3.34
N THR A 135 14.51 -24.41 4.07
CA THR A 135 14.19 -22.98 4.24
C THR A 135 15.16 -22.36 5.25
N ALA A 136 15.93 -21.36 4.82
CA ALA A 136 16.77 -20.55 5.71
C ALA A 136 15.91 -19.58 6.54
N GLY A 137 16.35 -19.23 7.75
CA GLY A 137 15.70 -18.23 8.60
C GLY A 137 15.45 -18.70 10.04
N SER A 138 14.72 -17.88 10.79
CA SER A 138 14.30 -18.15 12.17
C SER A 138 12.93 -17.51 12.46
N ALA A 139 12.28 -17.97 13.52
CA ALA A 139 11.04 -17.39 14.04
C ALA A 139 10.99 -17.49 15.56
N ALA A 140 10.25 -16.59 16.21
CA ALA A 140 9.94 -16.72 17.63
C ALA A 140 8.78 -17.71 17.83
N PHE A 141 8.89 -18.55 18.85
CA PHE A 141 7.87 -19.53 19.25
C PHE A 141 7.46 -19.40 20.72
N ALA A 142 8.12 -18.52 21.48
CA ALA A 142 7.68 -18.15 22.82
C ALA A 142 7.84 -16.65 23.02
N VAL A 143 6.79 -15.98 23.48
CA VAL A 143 6.76 -14.55 23.80
C VAL A 143 6.29 -14.37 25.24
N VAL A 144 7.03 -13.59 26.01
CA VAL A 144 6.73 -13.31 27.42
C VAL A 144 6.40 -11.83 27.60
N GLY A 145 5.36 -11.52 28.37
CA GLY A 145 4.95 -10.15 28.61
C GLY A 145 4.19 -9.96 29.92
N GLU A 146 4.02 -8.70 30.29
CA GLU A 146 3.29 -8.29 31.48
C GLU A 146 2.52 -7.00 31.18
N GLU A 147 1.19 -7.05 31.18
CA GLU A 147 0.34 -5.90 30.80
C GLU A 147 0.43 -4.78 31.86
N GLN A 148 0.42 -5.19 33.13
CA GLN A 148 0.67 -4.36 34.31
C GLN A 148 1.34 -5.23 35.37
N GLN A 149 1.92 -4.61 36.39
CA GLN A 149 2.55 -5.35 37.48
C GLN A 149 1.58 -6.39 38.09
N GLY A 150 1.92 -7.67 37.96
CA GLY A 150 1.09 -8.79 38.38
C GLY A 150 0.38 -9.54 37.25
N GLN A 151 0.21 -8.93 36.08
CA GLN A 151 -0.60 -9.43 34.96
C GLN A 151 0.26 -10.15 33.90
N ARG A 152 0.89 -11.23 34.34
CA ARG A 152 1.89 -11.99 33.59
C ARG A 152 1.27 -12.89 32.53
N TYR A 153 1.88 -12.97 31.35
CA TYR A 153 1.49 -13.92 30.33
C TYR A 153 2.69 -14.52 29.56
N LEU A 154 2.49 -15.74 29.08
CA LEU A 154 3.41 -16.45 28.19
C LEU A 154 2.60 -17.02 27.03
N VAL A 155 3.03 -16.70 25.80
CA VAL A 155 2.43 -17.18 24.56
C VAL A 155 3.40 -18.16 23.91
N LEU A 156 2.95 -19.39 23.69
CA LEU A 156 3.71 -20.43 22.99
C LEU A 156 3.07 -20.73 21.64
N GLY A 157 3.88 -20.82 20.59
CA GLY A 157 3.44 -21.08 19.21
C GLY A 157 2.98 -22.52 18.95
N SER A 158 3.03 -23.38 19.96
CA SER A 158 2.58 -24.78 19.95
C SER A 158 2.46 -25.26 21.42
N ASN A 159 1.93 -26.46 21.64
CA ASN A 159 1.83 -27.07 22.97
C ASN A 159 3.03 -28.03 23.22
N PRO A 160 4.02 -27.68 24.07
CA PRO A 160 5.19 -28.53 24.32
C PRO A 160 4.84 -29.88 24.95
N MET A 161 3.80 -29.93 25.79
CA MET A 161 3.35 -31.16 26.43
C MET A 161 2.79 -32.12 25.38
N ARG A 162 2.08 -31.62 24.37
CA ARG A 162 1.64 -32.42 23.21
C ARG A 162 2.83 -33.00 22.47
N THR A 163 3.82 -32.17 22.11
CA THR A 163 4.97 -32.62 21.32
C THR A 163 5.77 -33.69 22.06
N GLN A 164 5.98 -33.50 23.37
CA GLN A 164 6.63 -34.50 24.23
C GLN A 164 5.84 -35.80 24.35
N GLN A 165 4.51 -35.74 24.49
CA GLN A 165 3.67 -36.94 24.56
C GLN A 165 3.75 -37.77 23.27
N ARG A 166 3.87 -37.11 22.12
CA ARG A 166 4.01 -37.78 20.81
C ARG A 166 5.40 -38.37 20.61
N ASP A 167 6.41 -37.60 20.97
CA ASP A 167 7.81 -38.02 20.90
C ASP A 167 8.57 -37.39 22.06
N ALA A 168 9.04 -38.24 22.98
CA ALA A 168 9.77 -37.80 24.15
C ALA A 168 11.07 -37.05 23.80
N ALA A 169 11.62 -37.24 22.59
CA ALA A 169 12.79 -36.50 22.12
C ALA A 169 12.46 -35.08 21.63
N SER A 170 11.18 -34.74 21.40
CA SER A 170 10.76 -33.42 20.92
C SER A 170 10.99 -32.31 21.93
N VAL A 171 11.25 -32.61 23.20
CA VAL A 171 11.70 -31.65 24.22
C VAL A 171 12.87 -32.25 25.00
N ASN A 172 13.70 -31.41 25.60
CA ASN A 172 14.71 -31.86 26.55
C ASN A 172 14.42 -31.38 27.98
N ALA A 173 15.19 -31.89 28.94
CA ALA A 173 15.05 -31.51 30.36
C ALA A 173 15.18 -30.00 30.62
N GLN A 174 15.89 -29.24 29.76
CA GLN A 174 15.94 -27.78 29.91
C GLN A 174 14.64 -27.11 29.46
N MET A 175 13.95 -27.63 28.44
CA MET A 175 12.62 -27.16 28.07
C MET A 175 11.59 -27.47 29.17
N ASP A 176 11.65 -28.67 29.76
CA ASP A 176 10.80 -29.01 30.91
C ASP A 176 11.05 -28.05 32.09
N GLN A 177 12.33 -27.81 32.41
CA GLN A 177 12.70 -26.87 33.47
C GLN A 177 12.25 -25.43 33.15
N LEU A 178 12.29 -25.01 31.88
CA LEU A 178 11.80 -23.72 31.44
C LEU A 178 10.28 -23.59 31.64
N LEU A 179 9.51 -24.66 31.36
CA LEU A 179 8.06 -24.68 31.60
C LEU A 179 7.72 -24.60 33.09
N GLU A 180 8.46 -25.32 33.94
CA GLU A 180 8.32 -25.20 35.40
C GLU A 180 8.64 -23.79 35.90
N ASN A 181 9.74 -23.19 35.43
CA ASN A 181 10.11 -21.81 35.77
C ASN A 181 9.01 -20.84 35.29
N SER A 182 8.43 -21.09 34.12
CA SER A 182 7.37 -20.28 33.53
C SER A 182 6.08 -20.37 34.34
N ILE A 183 5.66 -21.56 34.77
CA ILE A 183 4.49 -21.74 35.64
C ILE A 183 4.72 -21.05 36.99
N GLY A 184 5.91 -21.19 37.58
CA GLY A 184 6.24 -20.52 38.84
C GLY A 184 6.23 -18.98 38.71
N TRP A 185 6.76 -18.46 37.60
CA TRP A 185 6.68 -17.02 37.30
C TRP A 185 5.23 -16.58 37.09
N LEU A 186 4.45 -17.27 36.25
CA LEU A 186 3.04 -16.96 35.99
C LEU A 186 2.21 -16.99 37.28
N ALA A 187 2.41 -17.98 38.16
CA ALA A 187 1.75 -18.09 39.45
C ALA A 187 2.21 -17.02 40.47
N GLY A 188 3.34 -16.33 40.23
CA GLY A 188 3.94 -15.39 41.17
C GLY A 188 4.59 -16.06 42.40
N ARG A 189 4.76 -17.40 42.36
CA ARG A 189 5.34 -18.22 43.43
C ARG A 189 5.90 -19.52 42.85
N SER A 190 6.94 -20.07 43.48
CA SER A 190 7.63 -21.28 43.00
C SER A 190 7.51 -22.49 43.93
N ASP A 191 6.97 -22.33 45.14
CA ASP A 191 6.73 -23.43 46.08
C ASP A 191 5.22 -23.75 46.15
N PHE A 192 4.89 -24.99 45.80
CA PHE A 192 3.54 -25.54 45.75
C PHE A 192 3.31 -26.66 46.79
N SER A 193 4.29 -26.93 47.65
CA SER A 193 4.24 -28.04 48.62
C SER A 193 3.22 -27.83 49.74
N VAL A 194 2.96 -26.58 50.12
CA VAL A 194 1.99 -26.21 51.17
C VAL A 194 0.62 -25.91 50.57
N THR A 195 0.59 -25.06 49.54
CA THR A 195 -0.63 -24.72 48.80
C THR A 195 -0.47 -25.23 47.37
N PRO A 196 -1.24 -26.25 46.94
CA PRO A 196 -1.16 -26.79 45.60
C PRO A 196 -1.32 -25.71 44.54
N LEU A 197 -0.65 -25.88 43.39
CA LEU A 197 -0.86 -25.08 42.19
C LEU A 197 -2.31 -25.23 41.71
N LYS A 198 -3.02 -24.12 41.50
CA LYS A 198 -4.38 -24.10 40.96
C LYS A 198 -4.39 -23.63 39.51
N VAL A 199 -4.67 -24.55 38.61
CA VAL A 199 -4.71 -24.29 37.16
C VAL A 199 -6.15 -24.37 36.64
N VAL A 200 -6.55 -23.38 35.86
CA VAL A 200 -7.73 -23.50 34.99
C VAL A 200 -7.26 -23.81 33.58
N ILE A 201 -7.78 -24.88 32.97
CA ILE A 201 -7.50 -25.31 31.60
C ILE A 201 -8.77 -25.10 30.77
N ALA A 202 -8.67 -24.31 29.69
CA ALA A 202 -9.79 -24.01 28.82
C ALA A 202 -9.38 -23.92 27.34
N GLN A 203 -10.36 -24.06 26.45
CA GLN A 203 -10.23 -23.88 25.00
C GLN A 203 -9.14 -24.73 24.34
N MET A 204 -8.90 -25.94 24.86
CA MET A 204 -7.93 -26.89 24.31
C MET A 204 -8.64 -28.05 23.61
N ASP A 205 -8.02 -28.62 22.59
CA ASP A 205 -8.55 -29.76 21.86
C ASP A 205 -8.21 -31.12 22.51
N GLN A 206 -8.92 -32.17 22.09
CA GLN A 206 -8.62 -33.56 22.37
C GLN A 206 -8.88 -34.44 21.13
N SER A 207 -8.28 -34.09 19.99
CA SER A 207 -8.34 -34.90 18.77
C SER A 207 -7.18 -35.89 18.65
N TYR A 208 -7.21 -36.69 17.57
CA TYR A 208 -6.12 -37.61 17.24
C TYR A 208 -4.80 -36.89 17.00
N TYR A 209 -4.80 -35.69 16.38
CA TYR A 209 -3.60 -34.91 16.06
C TYR A 209 -3.20 -33.94 17.17
N PHE A 210 -4.17 -33.44 17.94
CA PHE A 210 -3.94 -32.45 18.99
C PHE A 210 -4.56 -32.90 20.32
N PRO A 211 -3.98 -33.90 21.01
CA PRO A 211 -4.45 -34.41 22.30
C PRO A 211 -4.06 -33.47 23.48
N ASP A 212 -4.15 -32.17 23.27
CA ASP A 212 -3.61 -31.13 24.15
C ASP A 212 -4.17 -31.22 25.57
N ARG A 213 -5.48 -31.48 25.72
CA ARG A 213 -6.12 -31.62 27.04
C ARG A 213 -5.47 -32.71 27.89
N ASN A 214 -5.23 -33.89 27.32
CA ASN A 214 -4.62 -35.00 28.04
C ASN A 214 -3.12 -34.79 28.24
N ALA A 215 -2.42 -34.32 27.20
CA ALA A 215 -0.99 -34.07 27.25
C ALA A 215 -0.63 -33.07 28.37
N THR A 216 -1.31 -31.93 28.44
CA THR A 216 -1.09 -30.90 29.45
C THR A 216 -1.38 -31.42 30.86
N ARG A 217 -2.46 -32.20 31.06
CA ARG A 217 -2.80 -32.79 32.37
C ARG A 217 -1.77 -33.82 32.82
N SER A 218 -1.38 -34.74 31.94
CA SER A 218 -0.36 -35.75 32.25
C SER A 218 0.98 -35.14 32.60
N TRP A 219 1.37 -34.06 31.93
CA TRP A 219 2.58 -33.32 32.27
C TRP A 219 2.47 -32.65 33.65
N LEU A 220 1.34 -31.97 33.95
CA LEU A 220 1.11 -31.38 35.27
C LEU A 220 1.18 -32.42 36.40
N ASP A 221 0.55 -33.58 36.20
CA ASP A 221 0.56 -34.67 37.19
C ASP A 221 1.98 -35.24 37.38
N ALA A 222 2.76 -35.38 36.30
CA ALA A 222 4.12 -35.90 36.36
C ALA A 222 5.08 -34.94 37.09
N HIS A 223 4.95 -33.63 36.88
CA HIS A 223 5.86 -32.62 37.39
C HIS A 223 5.48 -32.09 38.79
N TYR A 224 4.18 -32.01 39.11
CA TYR A 224 3.71 -31.46 40.39
C TYR A 224 3.05 -32.51 41.31
N GLN A 225 2.71 -33.70 40.80
CA GLN A 225 2.11 -34.79 41.58
C GLN A 225 0.87 -34.32 42.35
N SER A 226 0.79 -34.55 43.67
CA SER A 226 -0.33 -34.08 44.50
C SER A 226 -0.31 -32.57 44.79
N SER A 227 0.69 -31.83 44.28
CA SER A 227 0.85 -30.39 44.49
C SER A 227 0.23 -29.56 43.35
N VAL A 228 -0.69 -30.13 42.56
CA VAL A 228 -1.46 -29.43 41.54
C VAL A 228 -2.95 -29.83 41.59
N SER A 229 -3.83 -28.91 41.22
CA SER A 229 -5.24 -29.15 40.99
C SER A 229 -5.72 -28.37 39.77
N TYR A 230 -6.61 -28.98 38.99
CA TYR A 230 -7.19 -28.37 37.80
C TYR A 230 -8.62 -28.85 37.56
N ASN A 231 -9.37 -28.11 36.73
CA ASN A 231 -10.76 -28.42 36.40
C ASN A 231 -10.91 -29.69 35.54
N ALA A 232 -12.12 -30.25 35.60
CA ALA A 232 -12.51 -31.38 34.75
C ALA A 232 -12.37 -31.03 33.26
N ALA A 233 -12.13 -32.04 32.42
CA ALA A 233 -11.96 -31.86 30.98
C ALA A 233 -13.16 -31.09 30.37
N ALA A 234 -12.85 -30.05 29.58
CA ALA A 234 -13.79 -29.17 28.89
C ALA A 234 -14.78 -28.38 29.78
N SER A 235 -14.71 -28.50 31.12
CA SER A 235 -15.73 -27.90 32.00
C SER A 235 -15.68 -26.37 32.07
N CYS A 236 -14.60 -25.77 31.58
CA CYS A 236 -14.34 -24.33 31.61
C CYS A 236 -14.24 -23.71 30.21
N ASP A 237 -14.67 -24.44 29.17
CA ASP A 237 -14.68 -23.94 27.80
C ASP A 237 -15.86 -22.98 27.56
N GLY A 238 -15.76 -22.18 26.49
CA GLY A 238 -16.76 -21.17 26.11
C GLY A 238 -17.18 -20.24 27.26
N ALA A 239 -18.50 -20.07 27.43
CA ALA A 239 -19.10 -19.19 28.42
C ALA A 239 -18.88 -19.62 29.89
N ALA A 240 -18.47 -20.87 30.13
CA ALA A 240 -18.23 -21.37 31.48
C ALA A 240 -16.92 -20.84 32.11
N LEU A 241 -15.98 -20.34 31.29
CA LEU A 241 -14.65 -19.93 31.71
C LEU A 241 -14.66 -18.95 32.90
N ALA A 242 -15.51 -17.93 32.85
CA ALA A 242 -15.60 -16.91 33.90
C ALA A 242 -15.94 -17.51 35.28
N GLY A 243 -16.80 -18.54 35.32
CA GLY A 243 -17.19 -19.20 36.56
C GLY A 243 -16.11 -20.12 37.14
N CYS A 244 -15.17 -20.58 36.33
CA CYS A 244 -14.04 -21.39 36.79
C CYS A 244 -12.90 -20.57 37.39
N LEU A 245 -12.78 -19.29 37.00
CA LEU A 245 -11.69 -18.42 37.41
C LEU A 245 -12.00 -17.76 38.76
N THR A 246 -11.38 -18.27 39.82
CA THR A 246 -11.55 -17.82 41.20
C THR A 246 -10.38 -16.93 41.66
N ALA A 247 -10.47 -16.33 42.85
CA ALA A 247 -9.42 -15.46 43.40
C ALA A 247 -8.13 -16.20 43.76
N ASP A 248 -8.21 -17.52 43.94
CA ASP A 248 -7.09 -18.42 44.24
C ASP A 248 -6.59 -19.19 43.02
N THR A 249 -7.05 -18.86 41.81
CA THR A 249 -6.49 -19.42 40.57
C THR A 249 -5.10 -18.83 40.32
N ASP A 250 -4.07 -19.67 40.27
CA ASP A 250 -2.69 -19.26 40.02
C ASP A 250 -2.45 -19.01 38.52
N VAL A 251 -2.85 -19.97 37.67
CA VAL A 251 -2.56 -19.95 36.22
C VAL A 251 -3.79 -20.36 35.40
N LEU A 252 -4.09 -19.59 34.36
CA LEU A 252 -5.00 -19.97 33.28
C LEU A 252 -4.18 -20.49 32.10
N MET A 253 -4.37 -21.77 31.74
CA MET A 253 -3.85 -22.35 30.51
C MET A 253 -4.95 -22.36 29.45
N ILE A 254 -4.72 -21.66 28.33
CA ILE A 254 -5.75 -21.43 27.31
C ILE A 254 -5.20 -21.63 25.89
N SER A 255 -6.07 -22.02 24.96
CA SER A 255 -5.77 -22.09 23.52
C SER A 255 -6.91 -21.45 22.70
N GLN A 256 -6.93 -21.63 21.38
CA GLN A 256 -7.87 -20.97 20.46
C GLN A 256 -9.11 -21.79 20.07
N VAL A 257 -9.30 -22.97 20.67
CA VAL A 257 -10.35 -23.92 20.29
C VAL A 257 -11.72 -23.49 20.84
N GLY A 258 -12.79 -23.73 20.08
CA GLY A 258 -14.16 -23.57 20.58
C GLY A 258 -14.67 -22.12 20.66
N GLY A 259 -13.98 -21.18 20.01
CA GLY A 259 -14.43 -19.80 19.85
C GLY A 259 -15.58 -19.62 18.85
N SER A 260 -16.28 -18.49 18.96
CA SER A 260 -17.30 -18.02 18.02
C SER A 260 -17.44 -16.49 18.12
N THR A 261 -18.13 -15.86 17.17
CA THR A 261 -18.39 -14.41 17.21
C THR A 261 -19.06 -13.97 18.52
N GLU A 262 -19.93 -14.81 19.09
CA GLU A 262 -20.66 -14.56 20.34
C GLU A 262 -19.82 -14.85 21.59
N LEU A 263 -18.96 -15.87 21.53
CA LEU A 263 -18.17 -16.34 22.68
C LEU A 263 -16.84 -15.62 22.83
N ASN A 264 -16.19 -15.20 21.74
CA ASN A 264 -14.87 -14.59 21.78
C ASN A 264 -14.81 -13.36 22.72
N PRO A 265 -15.79 -12.43 22.71
CA PRO A 265 -15.79 -11.32 23.64
C PRO A 265 -15.94 -11.74 25.11
N GLN A 266 -16.71 -12.79 25.39
CA GLN A 266 -16.93 -13.31 26.75
C GLN A 266 -15.67 -14.01 27.29
N ILE A 267 -15.02 -14.80 26.44
CA ILE A 267 -13.76 -15.47 26.75
C ILE A 267 -12.67 -14.42 27.04
N LEU A 268 -12.53 -13.42 26.17
CA LEU A 268 -11.58 -12.33 26.37
C LEU A 268 -11.86 -11.56 27.67
N ALA A 269 -13.13 -11.26 27.97
CA ALA A 269 -13.50 -10.60 29.22
C ALA A 269 -13.11 -11.43 30.46
N ALA A 270 -13.28 -12.75 30.40
CA ALA A 270 -12.86 -13.66 31.48
C ALA A 270 -11.32 -13.69 31.66
N VAL A 271 -10.57 -13.73 30.56
CA VAL A 271 -9.09 -13.64 30.56
C VAL A 271 -8.63 -12.33 31.20
N LYS A 272 -9.16 -11.19 30.74
CA LYS A 272 -8.87 -9.86 31.29
C LYS A 272 -9.19 -9.77 32.79
N ALA A 273 -10.35 -10.30 33.19
CA ALA A 273 -10.75 -10.29 34.59
C ALA A 273 -9.85 -11.17 35.48
N ALA A 274 -9.33 -12.28 34.96
CA ALA A 274 -8.38 -13.13 35.67
C ALA A 274 -7.01 -12.45 35.82
N GLN A 275 -6.48 -11.87 34.73
CA GLN A 275 -5.23 -11.11 34.77
C GLN A 275 -5.32 -9.94 35.76
N ALA A 276 -6.43 -9.21 35.77
CA ALA A 276 -6.66 -8.11 36.72
C ALA A 276 -6.64 -8.55 38.20
N ARG A 277 -6.84 -9.84 38.50
CA ARG A 277 -6.71 -10.42 39.84
C ARG A 277 -5.33 -11.04 40.12
N GLY A 278 -4.40 -10.95 39.17
CA GLY A 278 -3.04 -11.48 39.28
C GLY A 278 -2.87 -12.94 38.83
N THR A 279 -3.90 -13.56 38.24
CA THR A 279 -3.79 -14.88 37.61
C THR A 279 -2.91 -14.78 36.36
N GLY A 280 -1.84 -15.56 36.30
CA GLY A 280 -0.98 -15.62 35.12
C GLY A 280 -1.64 -16.39 33.97
N VAL A 281 -1.34 -16.03 32.72
CA VAL A 281 -1.92 -16.70 31.54
C VAL A 281 -0.86 -17.40 30.72
N LEU A 282 -1.03 -18.70 30.48
CA LEU A 282 -0.26 -19.49 29.52
C LEU A 282 -1.13 -19.75 28.29
N TYR A 283 -0.89 -19.02 27.20
CA TYR A 283 -1.50 -19.31 25.91
C TYR A 283 -0.64 -20.32 25.16
N MET A 284 -1.25 -21.41 24.70
CA MET A 284 -0.60 -22.40 23.84
C MET A 284 -1.37 -22.49 22.53
N HIS A 285 -0.73 -22.10 21.44
CA HIS A 285 -1.36 -22.10 20.12
C HIS A 285 -1.71 -23.53 19.68
N TYR A 286 -2.85 -23.67 19.02
CA TYR A 286 -3.47 -24.97 18.76
C TYR A 286 -2.77 -25.73 17.63
N ASP A 287 -2.79 -25.16 16.42
CA ASP A 287 -2.21 -25.74 15.20
C ASP A 287 -1.40 -24.68 14.42
N GLY A 288 -1.13 -24.90 13.13
CA GLY A 288 -0.42 -23.93 12.30
C GLY A 288 -1.23 -22.68 11.95
N GLY A 289 -2.56 -22.69 12.13
CA GLY A 289 -3.48 -21.65 11.66
C GLY A 289 -3.92 -20.64 12.73
N LEU A 290 -4.52 -19.53 12.29
CA LEU A 290 -5.04 -18.48 13.17
C LEU A 290 -6.57 -18.37 13.10
N ASP A 291 -7.24 -18.78 14.17
CA ASP A 291 -8.68 -18.71 14.35
C ASP A 291 -9.13 -17.31 14.80
N ALA A 292 -10.43 -17.01 14.73
CA ALA A 292 -10.99 -15.75 15.24
C ALA A 292 -10.73 -15.56 16.75
N LEU A 293 -10.80 -16.63 17.55
CA LEU A 293 -10.46 -16.57 18.98
C LEU A 293 -8.96 -16.37 19.19
N GLY A 294 -8.12 -17.07 18.41
CA GLY A 294 -6.67 -16.90 18.41
C GLY A 294 -6.28 -15.45 18.14
N LYS A 295 -6.84 -14.85 17.08
CA LYS A 295 -6.66 -13.44 16.76
C LYS A 295 -7.04 -12.53 17.93
N THR A 296 -8.22 -12.75 18.51
CA THR A 296 -8.72 -11.96 19.66
C THR A 296 -7.78 -12.02 20.87
N LEU A 297 -7.26 -13.21 21.18
CA LEU A 297 -6.36 -13.41 22.32
C LEU A 297 -4.96 -12.88 22.05
N LEU A 298 -4.39 -13.12 20.87
CA LEU A 298 -3.07 -12.61 20.50
C LEU A 298 -3.04 -11.08 20.41
N GLU A 299 -4.10 -10.43 19.92
CA GLU A 299 -4.27 -8.97 19.96
C GLU A 299 -4.23 -8.44 21.41
N HIS A 300 -4.92 -9.11 22.33
CA HIS A 300 -4.88 -8.77 23.76
C HIS A 300 -3.48 -8.91 24.37
N PHE A 301 -2.71 -9.93 23.95
CA PHE A 301 -1.34 -10.13 24.42
C PHE A 301 -0.30 -9.27 23.68
N HIS A 302 -0.70 -8.42 22.74
CA HIS A 302 0.22 -7.66 21.88
C HIS A 302 1.22 -8.56 21.14
N VAL A 303 0.76 -9.72 20.66
CA VAL A 303 1.58 -10.68 19.90
C VAL A 303 1.04 -10.80 18.49
N THR A 304 1.93 -10.65 17.50
CA THR A 304 1.56 -10.81 16.09
C THR A 304 1.78 -12.25 15.65
N TYR A 305 0.79 -12.83 14.98
CA TYR A 305 0.94 -14.11 14.28
C TYR A 305 1.64 -13.88 12.93
N SER A 306 2.78 -14.53 12.74
CA SER A 306 3.69 -14.37 11.60
C SER A 306 3.57 -15.51 10.57
N GLY A 307 2.47 -16.26 10.63
CA GLY A 307 2.18 -17.35 9.71
C GLY A 307 2.51 -18.74 10.24
N ASP A 308 2.11 -19.73 9.45
CA ASP A 308 2.27 -21.15 9.72
C ASP A 308 3.75 -21.58 9.57
N ASN A 309 4.18 -22.50 10.43
CA ASN A 309 5.48 -23.17 10.36
C ASN A 309 5.52 -24.36 9.38
N TYR A 310 4.42 -24.66 8.67
CA TYR A 310 4.26 -25.82 7.80
C TYR A 310 5.44 -26.07 6.85
N TRP A 311 5.86 -25.02 6.13
CA TRP A 311 6.94 -25.09 5.14
C TRP A 311 8.32 -24.91 5.74
N SER A 312 8.44 -23.95 6.66
CA SER A 312 9.72 -23.61 7.29
C SER A 312 10.22 -24.71 8.20
N LYS A 313 9.33 -25.36 8.97
CA LYS A 313 9.64 -26.40 9.95
C LYS A 313 10.77 -25.99 10.90
N TYR A 314 10.75 -24.73 11.32
CA TYR A 314 11.72 -24.20 12.26
C TYR A 314 11.50 -24.83 13.65
N TYR A 315 12.59 -25.04 14.38
CA TYR A 315 12.57 -25.58 15.73
C TYR A 315 13.79 -25.12 16.56
N MET A 316 13.76 -25.40 17.86
CA MET A 316 14.87 -25.12 18.77
C MET A 316 15.73 -26.38 18.90
N ASN A 317 16.94 -26.34 18.32
CA ASN A 317 17.92 -27.41 18.46
C ASN A 317 18.99 -27.02 19.49
N ALA A 318 18.81 -27.44 20.75
CA ALA A 318 19.74 -27.11 21.83
C ALA A 318 20.08 -25.60 21.84
N GLN A 319 19.06 -24.77 21.72
CA GLN A 319 19.17 -23.34 21.48
C GLN A 319 19.66 -22.59 22.71
N ASP A 320 20.62 -21.69 22.48
CA ASP A 320 21.13 -20.76 23.48
C ASP A 320 20.54 -19.36 23.26
N MET A 321 19.75 -18.89 24.22
CA MET A 321 19.05 -17.60 24.12
C MET A 321 19.86 -16.40 24.61
N ARG A 322 21.06 -16.61 25.17
CA ARG A 322 21.92 -15.52 25.69
C ARG A 322 22.29 -14.46 24.63
N PRO A 323 22.55 -14.79 23.35
CA PRO A 323 22.77 -13.78 22.31
C PRO A 323 21.59 -12.83 22.10
N TYR A 324 20.37 -13.26 22.43
CA TYR A 324 19.13 -12.49 22.27
C TYR A 324 18.68 -11.83 23.58
N PHE A 325 19.53 -11.81 24.62
CA PHE A 325 19.16 -11.34 25.95
C PHE A 325 18.98 -9.82 26.04
N ASN A 326 19.76 -9.07 25.24
CA ASN A 326 19.77 -7.60 25.23
C ASN A 326 19.75 -7.06 23.79
N GLN A 327 18.96 -7.68 22.93
CA GLN A 327 18.87 -7.31 21.52
C GLN A 327 17.60 -6.50 21.27
N LEU A 328 17.73 -5.38 20.55
CA LEU A 328 16.57 -4.68 20.01
C LEU A 328 16.05 -5.40 18.76
N PRO A 329 14.72 -5.45 18.55
CA PRO A 329 14.18 -5.75 17.24
C PRO A 329 14.78 -4.82 16.18
N GLU A 330 15.06 -5.33 14.99
CA GLU A 330 15.75 -4.59 13.92
C GLU A 330 15.06 -3.26 13.62
N TYR A 331 13.74 -3.25 13.48
CA TYR A 331 12.98 -2.03 13.21
C TYR A 331 13.10 -0.97 14.32
N VAL A 332 13.25 -1.38 15.58
CA VAL A 332 13.46 -0.46 16.72
C VAL A 332 14.89 0.06 16.73
N ALA A 333 15.86 -0.78 16.35
CA ALA A 333 17.24 -0.34 16.20
C ALA A 333 17.36 0.72 15.08
N ASP A 334 16.69 0.52 13.94
CA ASP A 334 16.59 1.51 12.86
C ASP A 334 15.98 2.84 13.36
N ILE A 335 14.89 2.77 14.13
CA ILE A 335 14.23 3.96 14.72
C ILE A 335 15.16 4.65 15.73
N GLN A 336 15.83 3.89 16.59
CA GLN A 336 16.77 4.44 17.57
C GLN A 336 17.94 5.15 16.87
N GLN A 337 18.46 4.56 15.81
CA GLN A 337 19.55 5.13 15.03
C GLN A 337 19.10 6.46 14.39
N MET A 338 17.92 6.49 13.77
CA MET A 338 17.31 7.70 13.22
C MET A 338 17.11 8.79 14.28
N LEU A 339 16.54 8.46 15.45
CA LEU A 339 16.36 9.41 16.55
C LEU A 339 17.70 9.95 17.06
N SER A 340 18.73 9.10 17.11
CA SER A 340 20.09 9.50 17.51
C SER A 340 20.72 10.45 16.49
N THR A 341 20.48 10.22 15.21
CA THR A 341 20.89 11.14 14.13
C THR A 341 20.18 12.49 14.24
N LEU A 342 18.88 12.50 14.56
CA LEU A 342 18.10 13.72 14.81
C LEU A 342 18.47 14.45 16.11
N ALA A 343 19.39 13.91 16.92
CA ALA A 343 19.84 14.52 18.18
C ALA A 343 20.99 15.52 17.98
N ALA A 344 21.62 15.55 16.81
CA ALA A 344 22.76 16.41 16.48
C ALA A 344 22.51 17.17 15.16
N PRO A 345 23.29 18.22 14.87
CA PRO A 345 23.27 18.83 13.54
C PRO A 345 23.53 17.81 12.44
N ILE A 346 22.74 17.86 11.37
CA ILE A 346 22.83 16.89 10.28
C ILE A 346 24.01 17.20 9.36
N THR A 347 24.78 16.17 9.00
CA THR A 347 26.01 16.29 8.20
C THR A 347 26.00 15.46 6.92
N PHE A 348 24.84 15.03 6.42
CA PHE A 348 24.76 14.28 5.17
C PHE A 348 25.17 15.15 3.98
N ASP A 349 25.99 14.60 3.08
CA ASP A 349 26.42 15.27 1.86
C ASP A 349 25.50 14.88 0.70
N PHE A 350 24.40 15.62 0.54
CA PHE A 350 23.43 15.40 -0.53
C PHE A 350 23.97 15.73 -1.93
N ASN A 351 25.19 16.25 -2.08
CA ASN A 351 25.82 16.36 -3.39
C ASN A 351 26.19 14.99 -3.99
N GLN A 352 26.18 13.93 -3.18
CA GLN A 352 26.42 12.55 -3.61
C GLN A 352 25.21 11.91 -4.32
N CYS A 353 24.04 12.54 -4.25
CA CYS A 353 22.84 12.05 -4.90
C CYS A 353 22.96 12.16 -6.43
N ASP A 354 22.49 11.14 -7.14
CA ASP A 354 22.32 11.15 -8.59
C ASP A 354 20.88 11.51 -8.93
N GLU A 355 20.67 12.66 -9.57
CA GLU A 355 19.33 13.24 -9.81
C GLU A 355 18.46 13.29 -8.53
N GLU A 356 17.42 12.46 -8.38
CA GLU A 356 16.62 12.37 -7.14
C GLU A 356 17.00 11.17 -6.26
N ASP A 357 17.90 10.32 -6.72
CA ASP A 357 18.38 9.16 -5.97
C ASP A 357 19.50 9.55 -5.00
N CYS A 358 19.16 9.56 -3.72
CA CYS A 358 20.11 9.78 -2.63
C CYS A 358 20.54 8.48 -1.91
N SER A 359 20.35 7.32 -2.54
CA SER A 359 20.70 6.02 -1.95
C SER A 359 22.19 5.82 -1.71
N THR A 360 23.02 6.55 -2.47
CA THR A 360 24.49 6.56 -2.39
C THR A 360 25.04 7.49 -1.31
N VAL A 361 24.21 8.37 -0.73
CA VAL A 361 24.66 9.33 0.29
C VAL A 361 25.13 8.57 1.53
N THR A 362 26.40 8.76 1.87
CA THR A 362 27.06 7.98 2.93
C THR A 362 26.31 8.12 4.26
N GLY A 363 25.84 6.98 4.78
CA GLY A 363 25.14 6.90 6.05
C GLY A 363 23.69 7.41 6.03
N PHE A 364 23.19 8.04 4.97
CA PHE A 364 21.83 8.58 4.95
C PHE A 364 20.75 7.50 5.12
N ASN A 365 20.87 6.41 4.35
CA ASN A 365 19.93 5.30 4.45
C ASN A 365 20.00 4.60 5.81
N GLN A 366 21.19 4.14 6.18
CA GLN A 366 21.41 3.39 7.41
C GLN A 366 21.10 4.22 8.66
N ASN A 367 21.48 5.50 8.68
CA ASN A 367 21.37 6.31 9.88
C ASN A 367 20.03 7.04 10.00
N PHE A 368 19.28 7.22 8.90
CA PHE A 368 18.03 7.99 8.92
C PHE A 368 16.88 7.33 8.14
N MET A 369 17.01 7.09 6.83
CA MET A 369 15.85 6.69 6.00
C MET A 369 15.27 5.33 6.39
N ASN A 370 16.08 4.37 6.85
CA ASN A 370 15.59 3.09 7.33
C ASN A 370 14.61 3.29 8.48
N GLY A 371 15.02 4.03 9.52
CA GLY A 371 14.18 4.37 10.67
C GLY A 371 12.95 5.19 10.28
N ALA A 372 13.12 6.22 9.45
CA ALA A 372 12.01 7.05 9.00
C ALA A 372 10.97 6.23 8.21
N THR A 373 11.42 5.26 7.41
CA THR A 373 10.53 4.34 6.67
C THR A 373 9.79 3.40 7.62
N ARG A 374 10.44 2.92 8.71
CA ARG A 374 9.74 2.17 9.77
C ARG A 374 8.63 3.01 10.39
N VAL A 375 8.92 4.27 10.72
CA VAL A 375 7.91 5.20 11.29
C VAL A 375 6.75 5.39 10.33
N ARG A 376 7.02 5.65 9.04
CA ARG A 376 5.96 5.81 8.03
C ARG A 376 5.04 4.60 7.97
N ASN A 377 5.61 3.40 7.96
CA ASN A 377 4.83 2.16 7.90
C ASN A 377 3.96 2.00 9.15
N LEU A 378 4.53 2.25 10.35
CA LEU A 378 3.77 2.23 11.60
C LEU A 378 2.56 3.20 11.56
N MET A 379 2.77 4.44 11.13
CA MET A 379 1.70 5.44 11.05
C MET A 379 0.62 5.06 10.03
N ALA A 380 1.02 4.56 8.87
CA ALA A 380 0.09 4.09 7.85
C ALA A 380 -0.71 2.86 8.32
N ASP A 381 -0.09 1.96 9.09
CA ASP A 381 -0.80 0.80 9.62
C ASP A 381 -1.80 1.20 10.70
N PHE A 382 -1.51 2.18 11.56
CA PHE A 382 -2.51 2.72 12.49
C PHE A 382 -3.71 3.37 11.79
N ASP A 383 -3.48 4.08 10.67
CA ASP A 383 -4.56 4.60 9.83
C ASP A 383 -5.42 3.46 9.26
N ARG A 384 -4.79 2.45 8.67
CA ARG A 384 -5.48 1.30 8.03
C ARG A 384 -6.24 0.44 9.04
N GLU A 385 -5.68 0.27 10.23
CA GLU A 385 -6.26 -0.51 11.33
C GLU A 385 -7.33 0.28 12.10
N LYS A 386 -7.57 1.55 11.75
CA LYS A 386 -8.51 2.43 12.46
C LYS A 386 -8.17 2.53 13.95
N ARG A 387 -6.87 2.55 14.28
CA ARG A 387 -6.39 2.59 15.66
C ARG A 387 -6.07 4.02 16.03
N ASN A 388 -6.81 4.60 16.98
CA ASN A 388 -6.48 5.88 17.60
C ASN A 388 -5.58 5.66 18.83
N ILE A 389 -4.26 5.72 18.65
CA ILE A 389 -3.30 5.47 19.73
C ILE A 389 -3.40 6.49 20.87
N PHE A 390 -3.90 7.70 20.61
CA PHE A 390 -4.10 8.74 21.61
C PHE A 390 -5.39 8.57 22.45
N ALA A 391 -6.30 7.69 22.03
CA ALA A 391 -7.49 7.32 22.80
C ALA A 391 -7.25 6.16 23.79
N ALA A 392 -6.04 5.62 23.84
CA ALA A 392 -5.65 4.55 24.74
C ALA A 392 -5.89 4.90 26.22
N ALA A 393 -6.31 3.90 27.02
CA ALA A 393 -6.73 4.12 28.41
C ALA A 393 -5.56 4.52 29.33
N SER A 394 -4.33 4.13 28.97
CA SER A 394 -3.10 4.52 29.66
C SER A 394 -2.24 5.43 28.79
N GLY A 395 -1.62 6.43 29.43
CA GLY A 395 -0.64 7.31 28.78
C GLY A 395 0.60 6.57 28.28
N ASP A 396 0.92 5.41 28.86
CA ASP A 396 2.10 4.60 28.51
C ASP A 396 1.84 3.57 27.40
N GLU A 397 0.58 3.30 27.07
CA GLU A 397 0.24 2.47 25.92
C GLU A 397 0.61 3.22 24.61
N TYR A 398 1.27 2.53 23.67
CA TYR A 398 1.82 3.10 22.42
C TYR A 398 2.77 4.29 22.65
N ARG A 399 3.47 4.33 23.79
CA ARG A 399 4.29 5.49 24.17
C ARG A 399 5.31 5.87 23.12
N LEU A 400 6.06 4.91 22.57
CA LEU A 400 7.08 5.19 21.56
C LEU A 400 6.43 5.78 20.31
N GLU A 401 5.35 5.18 19.84
CA GLU A 401 4.63 5.57 18.63
C GLU A 401 3.99 6.95 18.76
N LYS A 402 3.40 7.26 19.93
CA LYS A 402 2.90 8.61 20.25
C LYS A 402 4.03 9.64 20.17
N LEU A 403 5.19 9.35 20.77
CA LEU A 403 6.35 10.25 20.72
C LEU A 403 6.85 10.50 19.30
N LEU A 404 6.89 9.45 18.46
CA LEU A 404 7.29 9.55 17.06
C LEU A 404 6.31 10.40 16.25
N ALA A 405 5.00 10.19 16.42
CA ALA A 405 3.97 11.00 15.77
C ALA A 405 4.07 12.47 16.18
N LEU A 406 4.15 12.75 17.49
CA LEU A 406 4.25 14.12 18.00
C LEU A 406 5.55 14.82 17.60
N LEU A 407 6.67 14.09 17.47
CA LEU A 407 7.92 14.65 16.94
C LEU A 407 7.73 15.13 15.50
N GLY A 408 7.00 14.35 14.70
CA GLY A 408 6.56 14.73 13.36
C GLY A 408 5.71 16.00 13.34
N ASP A 409 4.68 16.04 14.20
CA ASP A 409 3.80 17.20 14.38
C ASP A 409 4.64 18.46 14.71
N SER A 410 5.62 18.34 15.61
CA SER A 410 6.49 19.44 16.04
C SER A 410 7.41 19.95 14.91
N TYR A 411 7.97 19.06 14.10
CA TYR A 411 8.77 19.46 12.94
C TYR A 411 7.90 20.07 11.83
N ARG A 412 6.67 19.59 11.61
CA ARG A 412 5.73 20.19 10.63
C ARG A 412 5.43 21.67 10.92
N GLN A 413 5.49 22.11 12.18
CA GLN A 413 5.31 23.53 12.53
C GLN A 413 6.50 24.42 12.15
N GLN A 414 7.64 23.83 11.80
CA GLN A 414 8.89 24.53 11.46
C GLN A 414 9.25 24.41 9.96
N VAL A 415 8.52 23.58 9.21
CA VAL A 415 8.71 23.42 7.77
C VAL A 415 8.40 24.73 7.06
N VAL A 416 9.31 25.13 6.16
CA VAL A 416 9.14 26.29 5.28
C VAL A 416 9.57 25.87 3.88
N PHE A 417 8.65 25.96 2.92
CA PHE A 417 8.90 25.67 1.52
C PHE A 417 9.18 26.96 0.73
N PRO A 418 9.89 26.86 -0.41
CA PRO A 418 10.52 25.67 -0.94
C PRO A 418 11.92 25.38 -0.34
N MET A 419 12.30 24.11 -0.36
CA MET A 419 13.61 23.59 0.05
C MET A 419 14.35 22.97 -1.15
N SER A 420 15.68 22.88 -1.03
CA SER A 420 16.56 22.33 -2.05
C SER A 420 17.74 21.63 -1.40
N ARG A 421 18.13 20.45 -1.88
CA ARG A 421 19.22 19.67 -1.28
C ARG A 421 20.59 20.36 -1.27
N ASP A 422 20.79 21.35 -2.15
CA ASP A 422 22.03 22.10 -2.36
C ASP A 422 22.04 23.48 -1.67
N LYS A 423 20.90 23.94 -1.13
CA LYS A 423 20.75 25.30 -0.56
C LYS A 423 20.17 25.30 0.85
N THR A 424 19.28 24.37 1.14
CA THR A 424 18.63 24.27 2.45
C THR A 424 19.59 23.63 3.43
N ASP A 425 19.61 24.15 4.66
CA ASP A 425 20.33 23.53 5.76
C ASP A 425 19.92 22.05 5.90
N ALA A 426 20.92 21.16 6.01
CA ALA A 426 20.67 19.72 6.02
C ALA A 426 19.81 19.27 7.21
N THR A 427 19.85 19.99 8.33
CA THR A 427 19.00 19.72 9.50
C THR A 427 17.55 20.08 9.18
N ALA A 428 17.30 21.26 8.61
CA ALA A 428 15.96 21.65 8.18
C ALA A 428 15.38 20.68 7.14
N LEU A 429 16.19 20.26 6.16
CA LEU A 429 15.78 19.31 5.12
C LEU A 429 15.39 17.96 5.72
N VAL A 430 16.24 17.38 6.58
CA VAL A 430 15.97 16.06 7.20
C VAL A 430 14.80 16.12 8.19
N HIS A 431 14.62 17.23 8.91
CA HIS A 431 13.45 17.43 9.77
C HIS A 431 12.16 17.48 8.94
N SER A 432 12.17 18.15 7.78
CA SER A 432 11.03 18.16 6.85
C SER A 432 10.72 16.77 6.31
N ILE A 433 11.76 16.00 5.93
CA ILE A 433 11.59 14.62 5.48
C ILE A 433 10.97 13.76 6.61
N TYR A 434 11.45 13.89 7.86
CA TYR A 434 10.86 13.16 8.98
C TYR A 434 9.39 13.56 9.22
N ALA A 435 9.07 14.85 9.13
CA ALA A 435 7.72 15.37 9.23
C ALA A 435 6.76 14.76 8.20
N ASP A 436 7.22 14.59 6.95
CA ASP A 436 6.48 13.87 5.91
C ASP A 436 6.34 12.36 6.21
N MET A 437 7.38 11.73 6.77
CA MET A 437 7.41 10.29 7.06
C MET A 437 6.62 9.89 8.31
N SER A 438 6.05 10.84 9.05
CA SER A 438 5.38 10.61 10.35
C SER A 438 3.92 11.07 10.37
N VAL A 439 3.32 11.26 9.20
CA VAL A 439 1.90 11.65 9.08
C VAL A 439 1.00 10.49 9.52
N TYR A 440 0.12 10.77 10.48
CA TYR A 440 -0.84 9.84 11.06
C TYR A 440 -2.18 10.54 11.25
N ASN A 441 -3.23 10.08 10.58
CA ASN A 441 -4.49 10.81 10.45
C ASN A 441 -5.60 10.31 11.37
N TYR A 442 -5.62 9.02 11.75
CA TYR A 442 -6.69 8.40 12.54
C TYR A 442 -6.65 8.79 14.03
N ARG A 443 -6.79 10.09 14.29
CA ARG A 443 -6.73 10.75 15.59
C ARG A 443 -7.59 12.02 15.60
N SER A 444 -7.99 12.46 16.79
CA SER A 444 -8.89 13.61 16.96
C SER A 444 -8.18 14.97 16.86
N LEU A 445 -6.88 15.03 17.13
CA LEU A 445 -6.08 16.25 17.02
C LEU A 445 -4.88 15.98 16.14
N ASN A 446 -4.79 16.67 15.02
CA ASN A 446 -3.61 16.68 14.16
C ASN A 446 -3.38 18.14 13.72
N PRO A 447 -2.35 18.82 14.24
CA PRO A 447 -2.13 20.23 13.95
C PRO A 447 -2.01 20.50 12.44
N VAL A 448 -2.58 21.62 11.99
CA VAL A 448 -2.40 22.11 10.62
C VAL A 448 -0.90 22.30 10.36
N GLN A 449 -0.39 21.79 9.24
CA GLN A 449 0.98 22.12 8.85
C GLN A 449 1.07 23.60 8.51
N ALA A 450 2.08 24.30 9.04
CA ALA A 450 2.18 25.76 8.92
C ALA A 450 2.37 26.24 7.47
N ASP A 451 3.08 25.47 6.65
CA ASP A 451 3.37 25.77 5.25
C ASP A 451 3.17 24.53 4.37
N LEU A 452 2.23 24.62 3.43
CA LEU A 452 1.94 23.57 2.43
C LEU A 452 2.57 23.89 1.06
N GLY A 453 3.35 24.97 0.97
CA GLY A 453 4.08 25.38 -0.22
C GLY A 453 3.15 25.62 -1.41
N ASN A 454 3.46 25.01 -2.56
CA ASN A 454 2.64 25.18 -3.77
C ASN A 454 1.44 24.23 -3.88
N PHE A 455 1.10 23.50 -2.80
CA PHE A 455 -0.03 22.56 -2.81
C PHE A 455 -1.38 23.22 -2.46
N SER A 456 -1.43 23.98 -1.36
CA SER A 456 -2.67 24.56 -0.82
C SER A 456 -2.35 25.68 0.18
N ARG A 457 -3.30 26.56 0.45
CA ARG A 457 -3.30 27.42 1.64
C ARG A 457 -3.52 26.58 2.90
N THR A 458 -3.20 27.16 4.06
CA THR A 458 -3.37 26.51 5.37
C THR A 458 -4.56 27.07 6.16
N ASP A 459 -4.93 28.33 5.92
CA ASP A 459 -6.04 29.00 6.60
C ASP A 459 -7.37 28.86 5.84
N PHE A 460 -8.28 28.08 6.42
CA PHE A 460 -9.68 27.95 6.01
C PHE A 460 -10.66 28.37 7.12
N SER A 461 -10.22 29.21 8.07
CA SER A 461 -11.03 29.64 9.21
C SER A 461 -12.31 30.40 8.83
N HIS A 462 -12.35 30.97 7.62
CA HIS A 462 -13.52 31.63 7.04
C HIS A 462 -14.59 30.64 6.53
N ILE A 463 -14.22 29.37 6.32
CA ILE A 463 -15.15 28.33 5.87
C ILE A 463 -15.94 27.82 7.07
N THR A 464 -17.27 27.91 6.98
CA THR A 464 -18.16 27.27 7.95
C THR A 464 -18.32 25.80 7.58
N PRO A 465 -17.91 24.84 8.45
CA PRO A 465 -18.06 23.42 8.15
C PRO A 465 -19.52 23.00 8.03
N VAL A 466 -19.81 22.09 7.11
CA VAL A 466 -21.16 21.54 6.88
C VAL A 466 -21.14 20.01 6.90
N SER A 467 -22.33 19.41 6.83
CA SER A 467 -22.52 17.98 6.65
C SER A 467 -23.29 17.72 5.35
N LYS A 468 -22.90 16.69 4.59
CA LYS A 468 -23.51 16.32 3.31
C LYS A 468 -23.70 14.80 3.23
N THR A 469 -24.84 14.37 2.70
CA THR A 469 -25.01 12.99 2.24
C THR A 469 -24.59 12.92 0.79
N ILE A 470 -23.63 12.07 0.48
CA ILE A 470 -23.11 11.81 -0.86
C ILE A 470 -23.63 10.46 -1.34
N ASN A 471 -24.08 10.39 -2.59
CA ASN A 471 -24.48 9.16 -3.24
C ASN A 471 -23.60 8.98 -4.46
N LEU A 472 -22.99 7.80 -4.59
CA LEU A 472 -22.09 7.47 -5.69
C LEU A 472 -22.49 6.12 -6.28
N VAL A 473 -22.07 5.89 -7.51
CA VAL A 473 -22.01 4.56 -8.11
C VAL A 473 -20.55 4.13 -8.06
N SER A 474 -20.28 2.98 -7.42
CA SER A 474 -18.93 2.49 -7.24
C SER A 474 -18.28 2.21 -8.60
N LYS A 475 -17.00 2.57 -8.71
CA LYS A 475 -16.13 2.20 -9.82
C LYS A 475 -14.77 1.84 -9.24
N ASN A 476 -14.20 0.76 -9.76
CA ASN A 476 -12.89 0.25 -9.37
C ASN A 476 -11.87 1.38 -9.34
N TYR A 477 -10.97 1.30 -8.35
CA TYR A 477 -10.09 2.37 -7.92
C TYR A 477 -10.82 3.37 -7.04
N PHE A 478 -11.24 4.54 -7.53
CA PHE A 478 -11.90 5.53 -6.69
C PHE A 478 -12.82 6.49 -7.46
N ARG A 479 -13.60 7.26 -6.70
CA ARG A 479 -14.41 8.39 -7.16
C ARG A 479 -14.21 9.59 -6.23
N ALA A 480 -14.21 10.79 -6.78
CA ALA A 480 -14.29 12.02 -6.02
C ALA A 480 -15.61 12.11 -5.24
N ALA A 481 -15.51 12.41 -3.93
CA ALA A 481 -16.68 12.54 -3.05
C ALA A 481 -17.39 13.89 -3.20
N GLY A 482 -16.75 14.89 -3.83
CA GLY A 482 -17.31 16.24 -3.97
C GLY A 482 -17.41 17.01 -2.66
N VAL A 483 -16.52 16.72 -1.71
CA VAL A 483 -16.38 17.40 -0.42
C VAL A 483 -14.91 17.57 -0.05
N TYR A 484 -14.61 18.56 0.78
CA TYR A 484 -13.25 18.95 1.15
C TYR A 484 -13.00 18.72 2.65
N VAL A 485 -11.93 18.00 2.99
CA VAL A 485 -11.46 17.87 4.38
C VAL A 485 -10.68 19.12 4.75
N LEU A 486 -11.15 19.86 5.75
CA LEU A 486 -10.47 21.07 6.21
C LEU A 486 -9.21 20.68 7.03
N PRO A 487 -8.04 21.31 6.79
CA PRO A 487 -6.82 20.98 7.52
C PRO A 487 -7.01 21.18 9.02
N GLY A 488 -6.53 20.21 9.81
CA GLY A 488 -6.58 20.21 11.27
C GLY A 488 -7.98 20.13 11.88
N LYS A 489 -9.02 19.85 11.09
CA LYS A 489 -10.39 19.61 11.56
C LYS A 489 -10.75 18.14 11.41
N THR A 490 -11.33 17.56 12.46
CA THR A 490 -11.78 16.17 12.45
C THR A 490 -13.01 16.04 11.55
N VAL A 491 -12.88 15.23 10.50
CA VAL A 491 -13.98 14.80 9.64
C VAL A 491 -14.55 13.49 10.16
N ARG A 492 -15.87 13.34 10.03
CA ARG A 492 -16.57 12.07 10.30
C ARG A 492 -17.18 11.54 9.01
N VAL A 493 -16.94 10.27 8.70
CA VAL A 493 -17.52 9.57 7.56
C VAL A 493 -18.32 8.38 8.06
N THR A 494 -19.59 8.31 7.70
CA THR A 494 -20.48 7.16 7.98
C THR A 494 -20.96 6.56 6.68
N ARG A 495 -20.77 5.25 6.48
CA ARG A 495 -21.36 4.53 5.34
C ARG A 495 -22.79 4.13 5.66
N LEU A 496 -23.73 4.49 4.78
CA LEU A 496 -25.18 4.37 4.99
C LEU A 496 -25.81 3.20 4.23
N ASP A 497 -25.18 2.75 3.15
CA ASP A 497 -25.64 1.60 2.35
C ASP A 497 -25.12 0.27 2.91
N ASN A 498 -25.65 -0.82 2.35
CA ASN A 498 -25.25 -2.21 2.63
C ASN A 498 -24.77 -2.96 1.37
N SER A 499 -24.32 -2.23 0.35
CA SER A 499 -23.91 -2.81 -0.92
C SER A 499 -22.65 -3.67 -0.76
N PRO A 500 -22.52 -4.79 -1.48
CA PRO A 500 -21.41 -5.74 -1.35
C PRO A 500 -20.16 -5.24 -2.09
N VAL A 501 -19.65 -4.07 -1.71
CA VAL A 501 -18.41 -3.47 -2.23
C VAL A 501 -17.52 -3.08 -1.07
N ASN A 502 -16.23 -3.43 -1.13
CA ASN A 502 -15.28 -2.96 -0.14
C ASN A 502 -14.99 -1.49 -0.40
N THR A 503 -14.94 -0.72 0.67
CA THR A 503 -14.75 0.72 0.59
C THR A 503 -13.62 1.14 1.50
N SER A 504 -12.81 2.09 1.03
CA SER A 504 -11.91 2.87 1.86
C SER A 504 -11.99 4.34 1.50
N VAL A 505 -11.54 5.22 2.40
CA VAL A 505 -11.50 6.67 2.16
C VAL A 505 -10.08 7.18 2.25
N ALA A 506 -9.74 8.17 1.43
CA ALA A 506 -8.50 8.93 1.57
C ALA A 506 -8.70 10.39 1.16
N VAL A 507 -7.84 11.26 1.66
CA VAL A 507 -7.77 12.67 1.25
C VAL A 507 -6.74 12.78 0.12
N ASN A 508 -7.04 13.58 -0.91
CA ASN A 508 -6.17 13.90 -2.05
C ASN A 508 -5.89 12.75 -3.05
N THR A 509 -5.31 13.13 -4.19
CA THR A 509 -5.03 12.24 -5.34
C THR A 509 -3.57 12.29 -5.81
N GLN A 510 -2.73 13.13 -5.22
CA GLN A 510 -1.33 13.31 -5.63
C GLN A 510 -0.51 12.04 -5.39
N ARG A 511 0.24 11.64 -6.41
CA ARG A 511 1.23 10.56 -6.32
C ARG A 511 2.43 11.06 -5.53
N ALA A 512 2.96 10.27 -4.59
CA ALA A 512 4.06 10.73 -3.72
C ALA A 512 5.34 11.16 -4.46
N ALA A 513 5.52 10.74 -5.70
CA ALA A 513 6.66 11.13 -6.54
C ALA A 513 6.46 12.47 -7.26
N SER A 514 5.27 13.10 -7.18
CA SER A 514 5.06 14.49 -7.59
C SER A 514 5.73 15.49 -6.64
N THR A 515 6.28 15.04 -5.52
CA THR A 515 7.10 15.86 -4.62
C THR A 515 8.57 15.46 -4.77
N HIS A 516 9.32 16.36 -5.39
CA HIS A 516 10.73 16.21 -5.78
C HIS A 516 11.68 16.59 -4.64
N TRP A 517 11.54 15.93 -3.48
CA TRP A 517 12.18 16.33 -2.22
C TRP A 517 13.72 16.29 -2.20
N PHE A 518 14.35 15.64 -3.18
CA PHE A 518 15.81 15.57 -3.34
C PHE A 518 16.32 16.28 -4.59
N ALA A 519 15.45 16.84 -5.42
CA ALA A 519 15.87 17.61 -6.58
C ALA A 519 16.46 18.97 -6.15
N THR A 520 17.30 19.54 -7.02
CA THR A 520 17.90 20.86 -6.84
C THR A 520 16.90 21.97 -7.21
N ASN A 521 17.31 23.23 -7.09
CA ASN A 521 16.53 24.40 -7.51
C ASN A 521 15.16 24.56 -6.83
N ASN A 522 15.10 24.36 -5.50
CA ASN A 522 13.90 24.62 -4.72
C ASN A 522 12.71 23.70 -5.09
N SER A 523 13.01 22.47 -5.50
CA SER A 523 12.01 21.51 -6.00
C SER A 523 11.27 20.75 -4.88
N TYR A 524 11.79 20.74 -3.66
CA TYR A 524 11.03 20.28 -2.50
C TYR A 524 10.12 21.39 -2.00
N ASN A 525 8.93 21.51 -2.57
CA ASN A 525 8.10 22.71 -2.45
C ASN A 525 6.69 22.45 -1.89
N ARG A 526 6.46 21.27 -1.33
CA ARG A 526 5.20 20.77 -0.79
C ARG A 526 5.46 19.49 0.02
N PRO A 527 4.55 19.04 0.90
CA PRO A 527 4.64 17.73 1.54
C PRO A 527 4.74 16.58 0.53
N LYS A 528 5.39 15.46 0.90
CA LYS A 528 5.51 14.29 0.02
C LYS A 528 4.25 13.44 -0.06
N TYR A 529 3.71 13.05 1.09
CA TYR A 529 2.57 12.11 1.15
C TYR A 529 1.26 12.89 1.28
N LEU A 530 0.94 13.65 0.22
CA LEU A 530 -0.27 14.47 0.15
C LEU A 530 -1.54 13.63 0.12
N GLN A 531 -1.53 12.52 -0.63
CA GLN A 531 -2.57 11.51 -0.51
C GLN A 531 -2.43 10.77 0.83
N SER A 532 -3.48 10.79 1.63
CA SER A 532 -3.49 10.08 2.92
C SER A 532 -3.52 8.56 2.72
N THR A 533 -3.12 7.82 3.75
CA THR A 533 -3.36 6.39 3.79
C THR A 533 -4.87 6.12 3.64
N GLN A 534 -5.21 5.09 2.87
CA GLN A 534 -6.60 4.64 2.72
C GLN A 534 -7.09 3.97 4.01
N ILE A 535 -8.19 4.47 4.56
CA ILE A 535 -8.83 3.96 5.78
C ILE A 535 -10.04 3.10 5.37
N PRO A 536 -10.06 1.79 5.63
CA PRO A 536 -11.20 0.92 5.32
C PRO A 536 -12.49 1.35 6.03
N LEU A 537 -13.63 1.28 5.34
CA LEU A 537 -14.95 1.68 5.84
C LEU A 537 -16.01 0.63 5.49
N ALA A 538 -16.45 -0.14 6.48
CA ALA A 538 -17.48 -1.16 6.31
C ALA A 538 -18.89 -0.57 6.21
N SER A 539 -19.84 -1.35 5.68
CA SER A 539 -21.26 -1.02 5.68
C SER A 539 -21.76 -0.69 7.10
N GLY A 540 -22.43 0.45 7.28
CA GLY A 540 -22.94 0.92 8.57
C GLY A 540 -21.89 1.46 9.54
N GLU A 541 -20.60 1.39 9.20
CA GLU A 541 -19.51 1.87 10.05
C GLU A 541 -19.40 3.41 10.02
N SER A 542 -18.92 3.99 11.12
CA SER A 542 -18.50 5.39 11.20
C SER A 542 -17.03 5.47 11.59
N ILE A 543 -16.27 6.31 10.90
CA ILE A 543 -14.87 6.62 11.21
C ILE A 543 -14.67 8.12 11.40
N GLU A 544 -13.67 8.47 12.19
CA GLU A 544 -13.25 9.86 12.43
C GLU A 544 -11.73 9.98 12.28
N PHE A 545 -11.28 10.99 11.54
CA PHE A 545 -9.86 11.25 11.33
C PHE A 545 -9.60 12.74 11.10
N THR A 546 -8.35 13.17 11.28
CA THR A 546 -7.93 14.57 11.16
C THR A 546 -6.67 14.65 10.29
N SER A 547 -6.77 15.32 9.14
CA SER A 547 -5.64 15.52 8.23
C SER A 547 -4.88 16.81 8.56
N PRO A 548 -3.52 16.82 8.59
CA PRO A 548 -2.75 18.05 8.79
C PRO A 548 -2.73 18.92 7.53
N TYR A 549 -3.06 18.34 6.36
CA TYR A 549 -2.98 19.00 5.05
C TYR A 549 -4.35 19.41 4.53
N GLY A 550 -5.39 18.62 4.83
CA GLY A 550 -6.70 18.78 4.21
C GLY A 550 -6.66 18.49 2.71
N GLY A 551 -7.80 18.70 2.04
CA GLY A 551 -7.93 18.47 0.60
C GLY A 551 -9.21 17.73 0.19
N PRO A 552 -9.43 17.49 -1.12
CA PRO A 552 -10.59 16.76 -1.61
C PRO A 552 -10.66 15.32 -1.09
N LEU A 553 -11.84 14.86 -0.66
CA LEU A 553 -12.07 13.49 -0.19
C LEU A 553 -12.34 12.54 -1.37
N GLN A 554 -11.70 11.37 -1.35
CA GLN A 554 -11.84 10.31 -2.35
C GLN A 554 -12.39 9.04 -1.69
N ILE A 555 -13.28 8.34 -2.40
CA ILE A 555 -13.83 7.05 -1.97
C ILE A 555 -13.34 5.95 -2.90
N PHE A 556 -12.64 4.96 -2.37
CA PHE A 556 -12.07 3.85 -3.11
C PHE A 556 -12.99 2.64 -3.10
N PHE A 557 -13.02 1.90 -4.21
CA PHE A 557 -13.85 0.72 -4.41
C PHE A 557 -13.09 -0.42 -5.10
N ASP A 558 -13.49 -1.65 -4.82
CA ASP A 558 -12.98 -2.89 -5.43
C ASP A 558 -14.00 -3.58 -6.36
N ALA A 559 -15.17 -2.96 -6.57
CA ALA A 559 -16.17 -3.41 -7.52
C ALA A 559 -16.92 -2.23 -8.15
N ASN A 560 -17.45 -2.47 -9.35
CA ASN A 560 -18.25 -1.51 -10.11
C ASN A 560 -19.75 -1.63 -9.82
N ASP A 561 -20.47 -0.56 -10.18
CA ASP A 561 -21.92 -0.50 -10.36
C ASP A 561 -22.74 -0.82 -9.10
N GLN A 562 -22.15 -0.59 -7.92
CA GLN A 562 -22.88 -0.63 -6.65
C GLN A 562 -23.28 0.78 -6.23
N ASN A 563 -24.56 0.98 -5.92
CA ASN A 563 -25.02 2.22 -5.32
C ASN A 563 -24.53 2.29 -3.88
N VAL A 564 -23.78 3.32 -3.55
CA VAL A 564 -23.22 3.54 -2.22
C VAL A 564 -23.60 4.92 -1.70
N SER A 565 -23.71 5.04 -0.39
CA SER A 565 -24.15 6.29 0.24
C SER A 565 -23.34 6.56 1.50
N PHE A 566 -22.89 7.79 1.67
CA PHE A 566 -22.10 8.21 2.83
C PHE A 566 -22.63 9.51 3.41
N LYS A 567 -22.66 9.61 4.72
CA LYS A 567 -22.80 10.89 5.44
C LYS A 567 -21.39 11.36 5.79
N VAL A 568 -21.05 12.58 5.36
CA VAL A 568 -19.76 13.20 5.67
C VAL A 568 -20.03 14.48 6.45
N GLU A 569 -19.34 14.67 7.57
CA GLU A 569 -19.57 15.77 8.52
C GLU A 569 -18.27 16.56 8.79
N ASN A 570 -18.41 17.85 9.10
CA ASN A 570 -17.31 18.80 9.31
C ASN A 570 -16.43 19.02 8.06
N ILE A 571 -17.07 19.20 6.91
CA ILE A 571 -16.39 19.39 5.62
C ILE A 571 -16.59 20.79 5.03
N GLY A 572 -15.71 21.16 4.10
CA GLY A 572 -15.91 22.26 3.16
C GLY A 572 -16.48 21.77 1.83
N LEU A 573 -16.91 22.71 0.98
CA LEU A 573 -17.49 22.44 -0.33
C LEU A 573 -16.70 23.21 -1.40
N HIS A 574 -15.66 22.57 -1.93
CA HIS A 574 -14.85 23.11 -3.03
C HIS A 574 -15.64 23.08 -4.36
N PRO A 575 -15.17 23.75 -5.43
CA PRO A 575 -15.78 23.63 -6.74
C PRO A 575 -15.73 22.18 -7.22
N TYR A 576 -16.90 21.55 -7.28
CA TYR A 576 -17.07 20.16 -7.73
C TYR A 576 -18.24 20.08 -8.70
N TRP A 577 -18.01 19.48 -9.86
CA TRP A 577 -19.03 19.22 -10.87
C TRP A 577 -19.19 17.72 -11.08
N ASN A 578 -20.41 17.19 -10.99
CA ASN A 578 -20.74 15.79 -11.28
C ASN A 578 -22.07 15.63 -12.04
N GLY A 579 -22.61 16.74 -12.55
CA GLY A 579 -23.87 16.76 -13.25
C GLY A 579 -24.24 18.17 -13.68
N ALA A 580 -25.10 18.30 -14.69
CA ALA A 580 -25.52 19.60 -15.21
C ALA A 580 -26.23 20.46 -14.16
N GLU A 581 -26.83 19.84 -13.14
CA GLU A 581 -27.38 20.48 -11.96
C GLU A 581 -26.36 21.27 -11.13
N ASP A 582 -25.07 20.90 -11.21
CA ASP A 582 -23.99 21.54 -10.45
C ASP A 582 -23.39 22.75 -11.19
N ASN A 583 -23.75 23.00 -12.46
CA ASN A 583 -23.14 24.04 -13.30
C ASN A 583 -23.02 25.39 -12.58
N ALA A 584 -24.12 25.90 -12.04
CA ALA A 584 -24.16 27.22 -11.43
C ALA A 584 -23.36 27.30 -10.11
N ASP A 585 -23.44 26.25 -9.28
CA ASP A 585 -22.71 26.19 -8.00
C ASP A 585 -21.20 26.01 -8.26
N PHE A 586 -20.83 25.17 -9.22
CA PHE A 586 -19.45 24.98 -9.67
C PHE A 586 -18.83 26.29 -10.15
N GLU A 587 -19.49 27.00 -11.08
CA GLU A 587 -19.00 28.29 -11.61
C GLU A 587 -18.89 29.36 -10.52
N ALA A 588 -19.88 29.42 -9.61
CA ALA A 588 -19.86 30.36 -8.49
C ALA A 588 -18.71 30.09 -7.52
N ARG A 589 -18.48 28.82 -7.14
CA ARG A 589 -17.37 28.43 -6.26
C ARG A 589 -16.02 28.60 -6.94
N LEU A 590 -15.90 28.24 -8.22
CA LEU A 590 -14.69 28.49 -9.01
C LEU A 590 -14.35 29.97 -9.00
N SER A 591 -15.34 30.85 -9.17
CA SER A 591 -15.16 32.30 -9.14
C SER A 591 -14.80 32.81 -7.75
N ALA A 592 -15.42 32.28 -6.69
CA ALA A 592 -15.16 32.67 -5.31
C ALA A 592 -13.72 32.34 -4.86
N GLY A 593 -13.15 31.21 -5.30
CA GLY A 593 -11.76 30.85 -5.01
C GLY A 593 -11.46 30.60 -3.53
N GLU A 594 -12.48 30.15 -2.79
CA GLU A 594 -12.39 29.82 -1.36
C GLU A 594 -11.56 28.56 -1.07
N PHE A 595 -11.29 27.74 -2.11
CA PHE A 595 -10.51 26.50 -2.04
C PHE A 595 -9.44 26.47 -3.13
N ASP A 596 -8.32 25.77 -2.89
CA ASP A 596 -7.19 25.70 -3.85
C ASP A 596 -7.30 24.54 -4.84
N TRP A 597 -8.35 23.73 -4.74
CA TRP A 597 -8.59 22.56 -5.57
C TRP A 597 -10.01 22.58 -6.14
N ALA A 598 -10.16 22.06 -7.35
CA ALA A 598 -11.43 21.90 -8.05
C ALA A 598 -11.47 20.54 -8.76
N GLU A 599 -12.67 19.96 -8.87
CA GLU A 599 -12.87 18.64 -9.46
C GLU A 599 -14.02 18.64 -10.48
N LEU A 600 -13.82 17.95 -11.60
CA LEU A 600 -14.85 17.67 -12.61
C LEU A 600 -14.93 16.15 -12.77
N SER A 601 -16.07 15.55 -12.42
CA SER A 601 -16.32 14.12 -12.46
C SER A 601 -17.31 13.78 -13.57
N THR A 602 -16.95 12.81 -14.40
CA THR A 602 -17.83 12.21 -15.41
C THR A 602 -17.95 10.71 -15.17
N ALA A 603 -18.65 9.98 -16.03
CA ALA A 603 -18.82 8.53 -15.90
C ALA A 603 -17.54 7.74 -16.18
N GLY A 604 -16.71 8.20 -17.13
CA GLY A 604 -15.47 7.55 -17.54
C GLY A 604 -14.18 8.31 -17.19
N PHE A 605 -14.27 9.57 -16.74
CA PHE A 605 -13.09 10.39 -16.47
C PHE A 605 -13.28 11.39 -15.31
N GLU A 606 -12.26 11.60 -14.48
CA GLU A 606 -12.25 12.64 -13.44
C GLU A 606 -10.99 13.52 -13.52
N VAL A 607 -11.20 14.83 -13.41
CA VAL A 607 -10.16 15.86 -13.36
C VAL A 607 -10.01 16.33 -11.92
N HIS A 608 -8.82 16.18 -11.35
CA HIS A 608 -8.45 16.71 -10.04
C HIS A 608 -7.42 17.83 -10.27
N SER A 609 -7.82 19.08 -10.04
CA SER A 609 -7.04 20.22 -10.53
C SER A 609 -6.82 21.26 -9.45
N GLN A 610 -5.64 21.87 -9.45
CA GLN A 610 -5.45 23.14 -8.75
C GLN A 610 -6.46 24.17 -9.29
N LEU A 611 -7.02 24.99 -8.41
CA LEU A 611 -8.08 25.95 -8.74
C LEU A 611 -7.75 26.79 -9.97
N GLU A 612 -6.55 27.38 -10.03
CA GLU A 612 -6.14 28.26 -11.13
C GLU A 612 -5.99 27.53 -12.46
N LYS A 613 -5.60 26.24 -12.42
CA LYS A 613 -5.54 25.39 -13.60
C LYS A 613 -6.94 25.06 -14.09
N MET A 614 -7.88 24.73 -13.19
CA MET A 614 -9.28 24.52 -13.57
C MET A 614 -9.92 25.79 -14.14
N ARG A 615 -9.65 26.97 -13.56
CA ARG A 615 -10.09 28.27 -14.11
C ARG A 615 -9.56 28.48 -15.52
N THR A 616 -8.29 28.18 -15.75
CA THR A 616 -7.67 28.26 -17.08
C THR A 616 -8.34 27.28 -18.05
N SER A 617 -8.52 26.02 -17.67
CA SER A 617 -9.22 25.01 -18.46
C SER A 617 -10.62 25.46 -18.87
N MET A 618 -11.42 25.96 -17.92
CA MET A 618 -12.78 26.44 -18.20
C MET A 618 -12.79 27.65 -19.14
N ASN A 619 -11.88 28.60 -18.93
CA ASN A 619 -11.76 29.78 -19.78
C ASN A 619 -11.31 29.46 -21.21
N GLU A 620 -10.32 28.59 -21.37
CA GLU A 620 -9.82 28.15 -22.69
C GLU A 620 -10.85 27.31 -23.45
N TRP A 621 -11.65 26.51 -22.73
CA TRP A 621 -12.77 25.79 -23.33
C TRP A 621 -13.87 26.73 -23.83
N GLY A 622 -14.19 27.78 -23.06
CA GLY A 622 -15.16 28.81 -23.43
C GLY A 622 -16.62 28.37 -23.39
N GLY A 623 -16.92 27.19 -22.82
CA GLY A 623 -18.27 26.65 -22.60
C GLY A 623 -18.57 26.39 -21.12
N THR A 624 -19.74 25.82 -20.83
CA THR A 624 -20.12 25.42 -19.46
C THR A 624 -19.34 24.18 -19.00
N ALA A 625 -19.36 23.90 -17.70
CA ALA A 625 -18.77 22.66 -17.17
C ALA A 625 -19.45 21.41 -17.76
N ALA A 626 -20.76 21.46 -18.02
CA ALA A 626 -21.47 20.41 -18.75
C ALA A 626 -20.96 20.22 -20.18
N ASP A 627 -20.69 21.29 -20.92
CA ASP A 627 -20.12 21.20 -22.27
C ASP A 627 -18.71 20.56 -22.23
N MET A 628 -17.90 20.94 -21.24
CA MET A 628 -16.58 20.34 -21.03
C MET A 628 -16.70 18.86 -20.69
N ALA A 629 -17.62 18.47 -19.82
CA ALA A 629 -17.83 17.08 -19.44
C ALA A 629 -18.25 16.20 -20.63
N VAL A 630 -19.15 16.70 -21.50
CA VAL A 630 -19.53 16.01 -22.75
C VAL A 630 -18.31 15.85 -23.67
N ALA A 631 -17.49 16.89 -23.81
CA ALA A 631 -16.26 16.83 -24.60
C ALA A 631 -15.24 15.87 -24.00
N THR A 632 -15.08 15.83 -22.68
CA THR A 632 -14.21 14.90 -21.96
C THR A 632 -14.65 13.45 -22.21
N GLU A 633 -15.94 13.15 -22.07
CA GLU A 633 -16.46 11.81 -22.37
C GLU A 633 -16.23 11.42 -23.83
N ARG A 634 -16.43 12.34 -24.77
CA ARG A 634 -16.26 12.06 -26.20
C ARG A 634 -14.78 11.87 -26.59
N TYR A 635 -13.93 12.85 -26.27
CA TYR A 635 -12.59 12.96 -26.85
C TYR A 635 -11.48 12.36 -25.97
N VAL A 636 -11.73 12.17 -24.66
CA VAL A 636 -10.73 11.63 -23.72
C VAL A 636 -11.11 10.22 -23.26
N SER A 637 -12.36 10.00 -22.87
CA SER A 637 -12.85 8.69 -22.41
C SER A 637 -13.18 7.77 -23.59
N ASN A 638 -14.11 8.13 -24.48
CA ASN A 638 -14.64 7.24 -25.51
C ASN A 638 -13.63 6.94 -26.63
N LEU A 639 -13.30 7.94 -27.46
CA LEU A 639 -12.57 7.73 -28.72
C LEU A 639 -11.18 7.10 -28.58
N PRO A 640 -10.37 7.39 -27.54
CA PRO A 640 -9.13 6.67 -27.31
C PRO A 640 -9.33 5.18 -27.03
N HIS A 641 -10.35 4.80 -26.27
CA HIS A 641 -10.65 3.40 -25.97
C HIS A 641 -11.26 2.67 -27.18
N VAL A 642 -12.05 3.36 -28.01
CA VAL A 642 -12.48 2.86 -29.33
C VAL A 642 -11.26 2.51 -30.17
N LEU A 643 -10.29 3.43 -30.31
CA LEU A 643 -9.07 3.20 -31.08
C LEU A 643 -8.20 2.07 -30.49
N ALA A 644 -8.28 1.85 -29.18
CA ALA A 644 -7.64 0.72 -28.49
C ALA A 644 -8.41 -0.62 -28.65
N GLY A 645 -9.53 -0.62 -29.35
CA GLY A 645 -10.34 -1.80 -29.65
C GLY A 645 -11.02 -2.42 -28.43
N PHE A 646 -11.41 -1.59 -27.45
CA PHE A 646 -12.20 -2.02 -26.30
C PHE A 646 -13.70 -1.79 -26.54
N GLU A 647 -14.52 -2.46 -25.75
CA GLU A 647 -15.94 -2.16 -25.54
C GLU A 647 -16.18 -1.81 -24.07
N GLY A 648 -17.31 -1.18 -23.74
CA GLY A 648 -17.65 -0.87 -22.36
C GLY A 648 -18.59 0.33 -22.22
N PRO A 649 -18.95 0.70 -20.99
CA PRO A 649 -19.77 1.88 -20.73
C PRO A 649 -19.14 3.14 -21.35
N GLY A 650 -19.91 3.88 -22.13
CA GLY A 650 -19.45 5.13 -22.75
C GLY A 650 -18.51 4.97 -23.97
N ILE A 651 -18.23 3.74 -24.42
CA ILE A 651 -17.38 3.45 -25.58
C ILE A 651 -18.26 3.11 -26.78
N ASP A 652 -18.03 3.76 -27.92
CA ASP A 652 -18.82 3.53 -29.12
C ASP A 652 -18.61 2.11 -29.69
N VAL A 653 -19.70 1.47 -30.09
CA VAL A 653 -19.68 0.21 -30.84
C VAL A 653 -19.52 0.53 -32.32
N VAL A 654 -18.30 0.36 -32.85
CA VAL A 654 -18.01 0.57 -34.28
C VAL A 654 -18.12 -0.75 -35.04
N ALA A 655 -19.08 -0.83 -35.97
CA ALA A 655 -19.37 -2.06 -36.72
C ALA A 655 -18.12 -2.68 -37.36
N GLU A 656 -17.26 -1.86 -37.98
CA GLU A 656 -16.04 -2.34 -38.65
C GLU A 656 -15.03 -3.04 -37.72
N ILE A 657 -15.01 -2.69 -36.42
CA ILE A 657 -14.19 -3.33 -35.39
C ILE A 657 -14.83 -4.64 -34.94
N HIS A 658 -16.12 -4.60 -34.59
CA HIS A 658 -16.84 -5.76 -34.04
C HIS A 658 -17.09 -6.84 -35.09
N ASP A 659 -17.30 -6.48 -36.35
CA ASP A 659 -17.42 -7.42 -37.46
C ASP A 659 -16.09 -8.14 -37.71
N PHE A 660 -14.96 -7.43 -37.65
CA PHE A 660 -13.63 -8.05 -37.73
C PHE A 660 -13.41 -9.04 -36.59
N ALA A 661 -13.74 -8.67 -35.35
CA ALA A 661 -13.62 -9.56 -34.21
C ALA A 661 -14.50 -10.80 -34.37
N SER A 662 -15.77 -10.62 -34.74
CA SER A 662 -16.75 -11.70 -34.94
C SER A 662 -16.33 -12.66 -36.05
N ALA A 663 -15.88 -12.14 -37.19
CA ALA A 663 -15.45 -12.95 -38.33
C ALA A 663 -14.22 -13.82 -38.03
N ASN A 664 -13.39 -13.42 -37.06
CA ASN A 664 -12.21 -14.15 -36.63
C ASN A 664 -12.41 -14.91 -35.30
N ASN A 665 -13.62 -14.89 -34.74
CA ASN A 665 -13.91 -15.43 -33.41
C ASN A 665 -12.95 -14.88 -32.33
N PHE A 666 -12.75 -13.56 -32.35
CA PHE A 666 -11.95 -12.81 -31.39
C PHE A 666 -12.85 -12.09 -30.39
N THR A 667 -12.29 -11.83 -29.21
CA THR A 667 -12.95 -11.14 -28.12
C THR A 667 -12.63 -9.65 -28.19
N VAL A 668 -13.66 -8.81 -28.29
CA VAL A 668 -13.52 -7.39 -27.95
C VAL A 668 -13.53 -7.32 -26.43
N GLN A 669 -12.45 -6.86 -25.82
CA GLN A 669 -12.35 -6.85 -24.37
C GLN A 669 -13.16 -5.70 -23.78
N ASN A 670 -13.83 -5.96 -22.67
CA ASN A 670 -14.53 -4.94 -21.91
C ASN A 670 -13.53 -4.12 -21.06
N ILE A 671 -13.68 -2.81 -21.05
CA ILE A 671 -13.05 -1.91 -20.09
C ILE A 671 -14.12 -1.04 -19.44
N ASP A 672 -14.17 -1.11 -18.12
CA ASP A 672 -15.07 -0.30 -17.30
C ASP A 672 -14.29 0.22 -16.08
N ILE A 673 -13.49 1.25 -16.34
CA ILE A 673 -12.70 1.93 -15.31
C ILE A 673 -12.80 3.43 -15.52
N VAL A 674 -12.83 4.18 -14.43
CA VAL A 674 -12.70 5.63 -14.46
C VAL A 674 -11.21 5.98 -14.60
N LYS A 675 -10.90 6.85 -15.56
CA LYS A 675 -9.57 7.42 -15.71
C LYS A 675 -9.50 8.74 -14.94
N HIS A 676 -8.36 9.03 -14.36
CA HIS A 676 -8.16 10.20 -13.52
C HIS A 676 -6.97 11.00 -14.03
N MET A 677 -7.02 12.31 -13.80
CA MET A 677 -5.86 13.16 -14.01
C MET A 677 -5.66 14.16 -12.89
N ASN A 678 -4.38 14.44 -12.59
CA ASN A 678 -3.96 15.50 -11.69
C ASN A 678 -3.41 16.66 -12.52
N ALA A 679 -4.13 17.77 -12.59
CA ALA A 679 -3.62 19.03 -13.12
C ALA A 679 -2.89 19.77 -11.99
N ASP A 680 -1.59 19.47 -11.83
CA ASP A 680 -0.72 19.85 -10.71
C ASP A 680 0.77 19.75 -11.12
N GLN A 681 1.71 19.76 -10.18
CA GLN A 681 3.09 19.35 -10.38
C GLN A 681 3.14 17.84 -10.70
N PRO A 682 3.79 17.43 -11.80
CA PRO A 682 3.78 16.04 -12.24
C PRO A 682 4.83 15.18 -11.54
N THR A 683 4.61 13.86 -11.50
CA THR A 683 5.59 12.89 -10.99
C THR A 683 6.89 12.84 -11.82
N CYS A 684 6.80 13.08 -13.13
CA CYS A 684 7.94 13.02 -14.04
C CYS A 684 7.72 13.97 -15.22
N GLY A 685 8.81 14.50 -15.78
CA GLY A 685 8.76 15.42 -16.92
C GLY A 685 7.79 16.58 -16.70
N TRP A 686 7.06 16.96 -17.75
CA TRP A 686 5.95 17.91 -17.65
C TRP A 686 4.57 17.23 -17.64
N GLY A 687 4.53 15.95 -18.03
CA GLY A 687 3.40 15.05 -17.95
C GLY A 687 3.90 13.66 -17.62
N CYS A 688 3.15 12.92 -16.81
CA CYS A 688 3.54 11.61 -16.33
C CYS A 688 2.36 10.65 -16.32
N SER A 689 2.36 9.71 -17.27
CA SER A 689 1.36 8.65 -17.38
C SER A 689 1.07 7.90 -16.06
N GLY A 690 -0.17 7.42 -15.94
CA GLY A 690 -0.68 6.74 -14.75
C GLY A 690 -2.21 6.76 -14.71
N ASN A 691 -2.77 6.30 -13.59
CA ASN A 691 -4.17 6.55 -13.23
C ASN A 691 -4.24 6.91 -11.74
N PRO A 692 -4.12 8.19 -11.36
CA PRO A 692 -4.11 9.36 -12.24
C PRO A 692 -2.84 9.51 -13.08
N TYR A 693 -2.96 10.07 -14.30
CA TYR A 693 -1.80 10.71 -14.93
C TYR A 693 -1.63 12.11 -14.34
N ASP A 694 -0.40 12.61 -14.26
CA ASP A 694 -0.12 13.95 -13.75
C ASP A 694 0.29 14.90 -14.88
N ALA A 695 -0.12 16.16 -14.80
CA ALA A 695 0.12 17.16 -15.84
C ALA A 695 0.46 18.54 -15.26
N GLY A 696 1.64 19.05 -15.65
CA GLY A 696 2.13 20.40 -15.37
C GLY A 696 1.31 21.52 -16.04
N TRP A 697 0.42 21.19 -16.98
CA TRP A 697 -0.48 22.12 -17.67
C TRP A 697 -1.91 22.11 -17.10
N SER A 698 -2.79 22.91 -17.71
CA SER A 698 -4.24 22.95 -17.46
C SER A 698 -4.95 21.96 -18.38
N PHE A 699 -5.90 21.20 -17.86
CA PHE A 699 -6.61 20.15 -18.60
C PHE A 699 -7.34 20.69 -19.84
N SER A 700 -7.31 19.95 -20.95
CA SER A 700 -8.11 20.21 -22.15
C SER A 700 -8.68 18.90 -22.72
N PRO A 701 -10.01 18.81 -22.97
CA PRO A 701 -10.62 17.61 -23.57
C PRO A 701 -10.06 17.23 -24.95
N THR A 702 -9.49 18.19 -25.68
CA THR A 702 -8.85 17.98 -26.99
C THR A 702 -7.34 18.25 -26.93
N GLY A 703 -6.78 18.40 -25.73
CA GLY A 703 -5.37 18.65 -25.50
C GLY A 703 -4.51 17.52 -26.02
N HIS A 704 -3.40 17.85 -26.71
CA HIS A 704 -2.49 16.81 -27.17
C HIS A 704 -1.86 16.06 -25.98
N GLY A 705 -1.34 16.80 -25.00
CA GLY A 705 -0.71 16.23 -23.81
C GLY A 705 -1.65 15.34 -23.00
N ASP A 706 -2.87 15.79 -22.72
CA ASP A 706 -3.84 15.02 -21.94
C ASP A 706 -4.15 13.65 -22.55
N ILE A 707 -4.46 13.62 -23.85
CA ILE A 707 -4.80 12.37 -24.54
C ILE A 707 -3.53 11.54 -24.80
N HIS A 708 -2.36 12.17 -24.95
CA HIS A 708 -1.07 11.48 -25.04
C HIS A 708 -0.77 10.69 -23.77
N GLU A 709 -0.86 11.32 -22.60
CA GLU A 709 -0.60 10.66 -21.31
C GLU A 709 -1.60 9.53 -21.03
N LEU A 710 -2.88 9.73 -21.39
CA LEU A 710 -3.88 8.66 -21.36
C LEU A 710 -3.52 7.53 -22.32
N GLY A 711 -3.05 7.87 -23.51
CA GLY A 711 -2.62 6.95 -24.56
C GLY A 711 -1.48 6.02 -24.15
N HIS A 712 -0.59 6.45 -23.25
CA HIS A 712 0.44 5.57 -22.68
C HIS A 712 -0.15 4.35 -21.93
N GLY A 713 -1.36 4.49 -21.37
CA GLY A 713 -2.10 3.39 -20.76
C GLY A 713 -2.74 2.43 -21.76
N LEU A 714 -2.80 2.80 -23.04
CA LEU A 714 -3.47 2.05 -24.12
C LEU A 714 -2.49 1.43 -25.11
N GLU A 715 -1.35 2.08 -25.34
CA GLU A 715 -0.40 1.69 -26.37
C GLU A 715 0.22 0.30 -26.14
N LYS A 716 0.76 -0.29 -27.23
CA LYS A 716 1.46 -1.57 -27.20
C LYS A 716 2.84 -1.43 -27.82
N GLY A 717 3.86 -1.82 -27.07
CA GLY A 717 5.23 -1.82 -27.59
C GLY A 717 5.44 -2.74 -28.80
N LYS A 718 4.57 -3.73 -29.00
CA LYS A 718 4.57 -4.59 -30.19
C LYS A 718 4.24 -3.83 -31.48
N PHE A 719 3.68 -2.63 -31.40
CA PHE A 719 3.31 -1.82 -32.56
C PHE A 719 4.50 -1.01 -33.12
N ARG A 720 5.66 -1.06 -32.45
CA ARG A 720 6.87 -0.36 -32.85
C ARG A 720 7.79 -1.30 -33.63
N PHE A 721 8.17 -0.91 -34.84
CA PHE A 721 9.25 -1.57 -35.56
C PHE A 721 10.57 -1.42 -34.78
N ALA A 722 11.52 -2.32 -35.02
CA ALA A 722 12.79 -2.35 -34.32
C ALA A 722 13.51 -1.00 -34.43
N GLY A 723 13.91 -0.45 -33.28
CA GLY A 723 14.61 0.84 -33.18
C GLY A 723 13.70 2.06 -32.99
N TRP A 724 12.39 1.94 -33.17
CA TRP A 724 11.46 3.06 -32.98
C TRP A 724 11.37 3.51 -31.51
N GLU A 725 11.30 4.82 -31.31
CA GLU A 725 11.08 5.46 -30.01
C GLU A 725 9.71 5.11 -29.41
N GLY A 726 9.60 5.15 -28.09
CA GLY A 726 8.38 4.82 -27.36
C GLY A 726 7.14 5.60 -27.83
N HIS A 727 7.28 6.92 -28.00
CA HIS A 727 6.17 7.81 -28.37
C HIS A 727 5.64 7.61 -29.80
N ALA A 728 6.28 6.78 -30.63
CA ALA A 728 5.83 6.47 -31.98
C ALA A 728 4.46 5.75 -32.02
N SER A 729 4.04 5.13 -30.91
CA SER A 729 2.77 4.40 -30.80
C SER A 729 1.68 5.10 -29.97
N THR A 730 2.01 6.22 -29.32
CA THR A 730 1.10 6.87 -28.36
C THR A 730 0.26 7.96 -29.01
N ASN A 731 0.82 8.71 -29.97
CA ASN A 731 0.18 9.93 -30.48
C ASN A 731 -1.11 9.68 -31.27
N PHE A 732 -1.35 8.46 -31.73
CA PHE A 732 -2.54 8.09 -32.49
C PHE A 732 -3.85 8.37 -31.75
N TYR A 733 -3.88 8.14 -30.44
CA TYR A 733 -5.08 8.38 -29.63
C TYR A 733 -5.46 9.87 -29.64
N SER A 734 -4.46 10.75 -29.47
CA SER A 734 -4.67 12.20 -29.56
C SER A 734 -5.13 12.62 -30.96
N TYR A 735 -4.49 12.10 -32.00
CA TYR A 735 -4.84 12.44 -33.38
C TYR A 735 -6.23 11.98 -33.78
N HIS A 736 -6.63 10.77 -33.37
CA HIS A 736 -7.95 10.23 -33.62
C HIS A 736 -9.04 11.06 -32.94
N SER A 737 -8.86 11.38 -31.65
CA SER A 737 -9.79 12.25 -30.93
C SER A 737 -9.90 13.64 -31.56
N LYS A 738 -8.77 14.23 -31.97
CA LYS A 738 -8.75 15.53 -32.65
C LYS A 738 -9.38 15.47 -34.05
N TYR A 739 -9.14 14.40 -34.80
CA TYR A 739 -9.78 14.13 -36.08
C TYR A 739 -11.31 14.10 -35.92
N HIS A 740 -11.83 13.37 -34.94
CA HIS A 740 -13.25 13.37 -34.65
C HIS A 740 -13.77 14.71 -34.14
N TYR A 741 -13.00 15.47 -33.36
CA TYR A 741 -13.38 16.83 -32.98
C TYR A 741 -13.58 17.74 -34.21
N PHE A 742 -12.72 17.62 -35.23
CA PHE A 742 -12.91 18.31 -36.51
C PHE A 742 -14.17 17.84 -37.22
N LEU A 743 -14.44 16.54 -37.27
CA LEU A 743 -15.67 16.01 -37.90
C LEU A 743 -16.94 16.48 -37.18
N ASP A 744 -16.92 16.48 -35.85
CA ASP A 744 -18.07 16.79 -35.01
C ASP A 744 -18.37 18.31 -35.01
N THR A 745 -17.36 19.16 -35.18
CA THR A 745 -17.50 20.62 -34.96
C THR A 745 -17.08 21.52 -36.12
N GLY A 746 -16.31 21.00 -37.08
CA GLY A 746 -15.66 21.77 -38.14
C GLY A 746 -14.51 22.68 -37.68
N LYS A 747 -14.15 22.66 -36.38
CA LYS A 747 -13.07 23.49 -35.82
C LYS A 747 -11.71 22.83 -36.06
N ASP A 748 -10.68 23.65 -36.25
CA ASP A 748 -9.32 23.17 -36.54
C ASP A 748 -8.82 22.22 -35.43
N PRO A 749 -8.40 20.98 -35.76
CA PRO A 749 -8.02 19.97 -34.78
C PRO A 749 -6.66 20.23 -34.09
N GLN A 750 -5.87 21.19 -34.60
CA GLN A 750 -4.55 21.55 -34.06
C GLN A 750 -3.65 20.32 -33.83
N CYS A 751 -3.57 19.42 -34.80
CA CYS A 751 -2.66 18.28 -34.75
C CYS A 751 -1.19 18.70 -34.96
N GLN A 752 -0.27 17.94 -34.36
CA GLN A 752 1.15 18.11 -34.60
C GLN A 752 1.46 17.84 -36.08
N SER A 753 2.41 18.61 -36.64
CA SER A 753 2.85 18.42 -38.02
C SER A 753 3.71 17.16 -38.15
N LEU A 754 3.41 16.32 -39.14
CA LEU A 754 4.15 15.12 -39.49
C LEU A 754 4.99 15.29 -40.77
N PRO A 755 6.12 14.59 -40.91
CA PRO A 755 7.13 14.86 -41.94
C PRO A 755 6.83 14.19 -43.30
N PHE A 756 5.60 14.28 -43.82
CA PHE A 756 5.18 13.54 -45.02
C PHE A 756 6.04 13.84 -46.27
N GLU A 757 6.32 15.11 -46.57
CA GLU A 757 7.15 15.48 -47.73
C GLU A 757 8.57 14.92 -47.61
N SER A 758 9.18 15.02 -46.42
CA SER A 758 10.51 14.46 -46.16
C SER A 758 10.52 12.95 -46.39
N LEU A 759 9.53 12.22 -45.84
CA LEU A 759 9.43 10.77 -46.00
C LEU A 759 9.23 10.37 -47.47
N PHE A 760 8.39 11.12 -48.21
CA PHE A 760 8.20 10.92 -49.64
C PHE A 760 9.51 11.12 -50.42
N ASN A 761 10.23 12.21 -50.19
CA ASN A 761 11.49 12.51 -50.86
C ASN A 761 12.56 11.45 -50.55
N THR A 762 12.61 10.95 -49.31
CA THR A 762 13.49 9.86 -48.92
C THR A 762 13.15 8.56 -49.67
N LEU A 763 11.87 8.20 -49.75
CA LEU A 763 11.42 7.04 -50.51
C LEU A 763 11.74 7.16 -52.00
N GLN A 764 11.52 8.33 -52.61
CA GLN A 764 11.88 8.57 -54.01
C GLN A 764 13.39 8.47 -54.23
N THR A 765 14.20 9.05 -53.34
CA THR A 765 15.65 8.92 -53.39
C THR A 765 16.10 7.46 -53.32
N SER A 766 15.45 6.65 -52.49
CA SER A 766 15.77 5.21 -52.36
C SER A 766 15.64 4.45 -53.67
N ARG A 767 14.68 4.82 -54.53
CA ARG A 767 14.44 4.14 -55.81
C ARG A 767 15.59 4.29 -56.79
N ASN A 768 16.43 5.31 -56.61
CA ASN A 768 17.61 5.58 -57.43
C ASN A 768 18.90 4.97 -56.84
N GLN A 769 18.82 4.22 -55.74
CA GLN A 769 19.97 3.55 -55.12
C GLN A 769 20.14 2.12 -55.63
N ALA A 770 21.37 1.61 -55.55
CA ALA A 770 21.68 0.23 -55.93
C ALA A 770 20.97 -0.81 -55.04
N ASP A 771 20.88 -0.52 -53.75
CA ASP A 771 20.08 -1.27 -52.79
C ASP A 771 19.09 -0.32 -52.10
N PRO A 772 17.85 -0.21 -52.61
CA PRO A 772 16.85 0.67 -52.04
C PRO A 772 16.45 0.33 -50.60
N VAL A 773 16.57 -0.95 -50.20
CA VAL A 773 16.17 -1.40 -48.85
C VAL A 773 17.25 -1.03 -47.85
N ALA A 774 18.52 -1.32 -48.17
CA ALA A 774 19.64 -0.93 -47.33
C ALA A 774 19.69 0.59 -47.13
N TYR A 775 19.47 1.36 -48.21
CA TYR A 775 19.41 2.82 -48.10
C TYR A 775 18.32 3.29 -47.11
N MET A 776 17.12 2.70 -47.15
CA MET A 776 16.03 3.07 -46.24
C MET A 776 16.34 2.69 -44.79
N GLN A 777 17.00 1.56 -44.55
CA GLN A 777 17.45 1.16 -43.22
C GLN A 777 18.50 2.13 -42.65
N GLU A 778 19.43 2.61 -43.49
CA GLU A 778 20.44 3.59 -43.12
C GLU A 778 19.85 4.95 -42.71
N GLN A 779 18.65 5.30 -43.19
CA GLN A 779 17.99 6.56 -42.79
C GLN A 779 17.54 6.57 -41.33
N ALA A 780 17.47 5.41 -40.68
CA ALA A 780 17.13 5.27 -39.26
C ALA A 780 15.88 6.08 -38.86
N LEU A 781 14.77 5.87 -39.58
CA LEU A 781 13.48 6.56 -39.38
C LEU A 781 12.78 6.14 -38.07
N ASN A 782 13.46 6.35 -36.94
CA ASN A 782 13.12 5.82 -35.63
C ASN A 782 12.38 6.84 -34.73
N GLY A 783 12.46 8.12 -35.08
CA GLY A 783 11.79 9.20 -34.34
C GLY A 783 10.26 9.03 -34.31
N TRP A 784 9.63 9.50 -33.22
CA TRP A 784 8.18 9.36 -33.02
C TRP A 784 7.32 9.84 -34.19
N SER A 785 7.70 10.94 -34.85
CA SER A 785 6.93 11.56 -35.92
C SER A 785 7.02 10.77 -37.23
N ASN A 786 8.16 10.10 -37.47
CA ASN A 786 8.32 9.18 -38.59
C ASN A 786 7.40 7.97 -38.42
N GLY A 787 7.46 7.35 -37.24
CA GLY A 787 6.65 6.15 -36.96
C GLY A 787 5.15 6.44 -37.05
N ALA A 788 4.71 7.56 -36.48
CA ALA A 788 3.32 7.99 -36.58
C ALA A 788 2.89 8.24 -38.03
N ALA A 789 3.70 8.96 -38.81
CA ALA A 789 3.42 9.24 -40.22
C ALA A 789 3.35 7.96 -41.07
N ILE A 790 4.25 6.99 -40.84
CA ILE A 790 4.27 5.71 -41.56
C ILE A 790 3.01 4.90 -41.27
N TYR A 791 2.55 4.82 -40.02
CA TYR A 791 1.26 4.18 -39.71
C TYR A 791 0.08 4.90 -40.38
N ILE A 792 0.05 6.22 -40.35
CA ILE A 792 -0.99 7.00 -41.02
C ILE A 792 -0.96 6.75 -42.54
N GLN A 793 0.21 6.60 -43.17
CA GLN A 793 0.31 6.18 -44.57
C GLN A 793 -0.28 4.77 -44.80
N MET A 794 -0.11 3.83 -43.87
CA MET A 794 -0.78 2.51 -43.95
C MET A 794 -2.30 2.65 -43.85
N MET A 795 -2.80 3.50 -42.97
CA MET A 795 -4.23 3.77 -42.80
C MET A 795 -4.83 4.37 -44.08
N MET A 796 -4.19 5.40 -44.65
CA MET A 796 -4.60 6.03 -45.91
C MET A 796 -4.61 5.02 -47.05
N ALA A 797 -3.58 4.17 -47.14
CA ALA A 797 -3.45 3.18 -48.19
C ALA A 797 -4.49 2.04 -48.10
N ALA A 798 -4.74 1.51 -46.91
CA ALA A 798 -5.76 0.48 -46.71
C ALA A 798 -7.18 1.02 -46.98
N GLN A 799 -7.45 2.28 -46.60
CA GLN A 799 -8.71 2.97 -46.92
C GLN A 799 -8.87 3.16 -48.43
N ALA A 800 -7.85 3.66 -49.11
CA ALA A 800 -7.90 3.91 -50.56
C ALA A 800 -8.02 2.62 -51.39
N GLN A 801 -7.50 1.49 -50.91
CA GLN A 801 -7.71 0.17 -51.53
C GLN A 801 -9.05 -0.48 -51.15
N GLY A 802 -9.84 0.17 -50.29
CA GLY A 802 -11.19 -0.25 -49.92
C GLY A 802 -11.25 -1.47 -48.98
N THR A 803 -10.14 -1.84 -48.34
CA THR A 803 -10.14 -2.93 -47.35
C THR A 803 -10.48 -2.45 -45.94
N LEU A 804 -10.32 -1.15 -45.68
CA LEU A 804 -10.87 -0.45 -44.53
C LEU A 804 -11.83 0.65 -45.01
N THR A 805 -12.98 0.82 -44.34
CA THR A 805 -13.87 1.95 -44.64
C THR A 805 -13.33 3.23 -44.01
N ASP A 806 -12.85 3.11 -42.78
CA ASP A 806 -12.08 4.14 -42.10
C ASP A 806 -10.68 3.61 -41.78
N GLY A 807 -9.65 4.25 -42.33
CA GLY A 807 -8.26 3.87 -42.13
C GLY A 807 -7.84 3.81 -40.66
N TRP A 808 -8.46 4.61 -39.77
CA TRP A 808 -8.19 4.56 -38.33
C TRP A 808 -8.51 3.19 -37.72
N MET A 809 -9.40 2.40 -38.32
CA MET A 809 -9.80 1.08 -37.84
C MET A 809 -8.68 0.02 -37.91
N LEU A 810 -7.54 0.35 -38.54
CA LEU A 810 -6.34 -0.49 -38.50
C LEU A 810 -5.90 -0.77 -37.05
N LEU A 811 -5.81 0.26 -36.21
CA LEU A 811 -5.30 0.14 -34.83
C LEU A 811 -6.19 -0.68 -33.89
N PRO A 812 -7.51 -0.48 -33.81
CA PRO A 812 -8.34 -1.30 -32.92
C PRO A 812 -8.32 -2.77 -33.32
N ARG A 813 -8.30 -3.08 -34.62
CA ARG A 813 -8.13 -4.46 -35.11
C ARG A 813 -6.78 -5.04 -34.71
N LEU A 814 -5.70 -4.25 -34.80
CA LEU A 814 -4.36 -4.65 -34.37
C LEU A 814 -4.29 -4.90 -32.86
N HIS A 815 -4.95 -4.08 -32.05
CA HIS A 815 -5.09 -4.29 -30.62
C HIS A 815 -5.84 -5.58 -30.27
N ILE A 816 -6.96 -5.86 -30.93
CA ILE A 816 -7.71 -7.09 -30.72
C ILE A 816 -6.86 -8.31 -31.09
N LEU A 817 -6.19 -8.27 -32.25
CA LEU A 817 -5.29 -9.35 -32.68
C LEU A 817 -4.15 -9.57 -31.69
N GLU A 818 -3.52 -8.51 -31.18
CA GLU A 818 -2.44 -8.58 -30.20
C GLU A 818 -2.87 -9.26 -28.89
N ARG A 819 -4.03 -8.89 -28.36
CA ARG A 819 -4.56 -9.50 -27.13
C ARG A 819 -4.92 -10.97 -27.33
N GLU A 820 -5.52 -11.31 -28.47
CA GLU A 820 -5.83 -12.70 -28.83
C GLU A 820 -4.56 -13.52 -29.05
N PHE A 821 -3.52 -12.93 -29.65
CA PHE A 821 -2.21 -13.56 -29.83
C PHE A 821 -1.59 -13.93 -28.47
N TRP A 822 -1.57 -13.02 -27.50
CA TRP A 822 -1.03 -13.33 -26.17
C TRP A 822 -1.90 -14.29 -25.36
N SER A 823 -3.21 -14.29 -25.55
CA SER A 823 -4.09 -15.32 -24.98
C SER A 823 -3.77 -16.70 -25.57
N ALA A 824 -3.52 -16.75 -26.88
CA ALA A 824 -3.21 -17.97 -27.61
C ALA A 824 -1.86 -18.57 -27.20
N THR A 825 -0.82 -17.75 -26.94
CA THR A 825 0.53 -18.24 -26.63
C THR A 825 0.71 -18.78 -25.21
N ARG A 826 -0.33 -18.74 -24.36
CA ARG A 826 -0.28 -19.26 -22.97
C ARG A 826 -0.08 -20.79 -22.89
N ASN A 827 -0.62 -21.54 -23.84
CA ASN A 827 -0.45 -23.00 -23.91
C ASN A 827 -0.68 -23.51 -25.35
N ASP A 828 -0.30 -24.75 -25.62
CA ASP A 828 -0.34 -25.32 -26.98
C ASP A 828 -1.78 -25.52 -27.51
N ASP A 829 -2.75 -25.80 -26.64
CA ASP A 829 -4.15 -26.00 -27.02
C ASP A 829 -4.79 -24.69 -27.50
N ASN A 830 -4.59 -23.61 -26.73
CA ASN A 830 -5.02 -22.25 -27.10
C ASN A 830 -4.37 -21.83 -28.43
N TRP A 831 -3.07 -22.10 -28.58
CA TRP A 831 -2.35 -21.78 -29.81
C TRP A 831 -2.92 -22.55 -31.00
N ALA A 832 -3.10 -23.87 -30.87
CA ALA A 832 -3.66 -24.71 -31.93
C ALA A 832 -5.06 -24.25 -32.35
N ALA A 833 -5.88 -23.81 -31.40
CA ALA A 833 -7.23 -23.32 -31.66
C ALA A 833 -7.27 -21.96 -32.39
N LYS A 834 -6.28 -21.09 -32.18
CA LYS A 834 -6.33 -19.68 -32.62
C LYS A 834 -5.35 -19.31 -33.73
N LYS A 835 -4.24 -20.05 -33.91
CA LYS A 835 -3.15 -19.66 -34.82
C LYS A 835 -3.60 -19.38 -36.25
N ALA A 836 -4.57 -20.13 -36.77
CA ALA A 836 -5.11 -19.92 -38.11
C ALA A 836 -5.90 -18.60 -38.22
N ALA A 837 -6.78 -18.32 -37.26
CA ALA A 837 -7.53 -17.07 -37.21
C ALA A 837 -6.60 -15.86 -37.05
N LEU A 838 -5.52 -16.00 -36.28
CA LEU A 838 -4.50 -14.96 -36.06
C LEU A 838 -3.60 -14.71 -37.28
N GLY A 839 -3.55 -15.63 -38.25
CA GLY A 839 -2.66 -15.53 -39.42
C GLY A 839 -1.27 -16.14 -39.22
N PHE A 840 -1.10 -17.05 -38.25
CA PHE A 840 0.17 -17.69 -37.87
C PHE A 840 0.12 -19.23 -38.01
N SER A 841 -0.63 -19.76 -38.97
CA SER A 841 -0.86 -21.20 -39.18
C SER A 841 0.42 -22.05 -39.21
N ASP A 842 1.49 -21.53 -39.79
CA ASP A 842 2.75 -22.24 -40.02
C ASP A 842 3.70 -22.20 -38.81
N PHE A 843 3.37 -21.39 -37.81
CA PHE A 843 4.16 -21.28 -36.59
C PHE A 843 3.67 -22.26 -35.51
N ASN A 844 4.62 -22.89 -34.81
CA ASN A 844 4.35 -23.46 -33.50
C ASN A 844 4.35 -22.34 -32.44
N ARG A 845 3.90 -22.67 -31.22
CA ARG A 845 3.73 -21.68 -30.15
C ARG A 845 5.04 -21.03 -29.72
N SER A 846 6.12 -21.81 -29.60
CA SER A 846 7.42 -21.30 -29.18
C SER A 846 8.00 -20.33 -30.19
N ASP A 847 7.92 -20.66 -31.48
CA ASP A 847 8.45 -19.84 -32.56
C ASP A 847 7.66 -18.54 -32.70
N ALA A 848 6.32 -18.61 -32.60
CA ALA A 848 5.47 -17.43 -32.59
C ALA A 848 5.82 -16.49 -31.42
N SER A 849 6.03 -17.04 -30.22
CA SER A 849 6.37 -16.27 -29.02
C SER A 849 7.75 -15.60 -29.13
N ALA A 850 8.65 -16.17 -29.94
CA ALA A 850 10.02 -15.66 -30.15
C ALA A 850 10.14 -14.64 -31.30
N LEU A 851 9.05 -14.37 -32.04
CA LEU A 851 9.08 -13.41 -33.15
C LEU A 851 9.47 -12.01 -32.69
N ASN A 852 10.46 -11.43 -33.38
CA ASN A 852 10.77 -10.01 -33.24
C ASN A 852 9.58 -9.14 -33.73
N ASN A 853 9.64 -7.85 -33.43
CA ASN A 853 8.53 -6.94 -33.76
C ASN A 853 8.28 -6.80 -35.27
N ASN A 854 9.34 -6.75 -36.08
CA ASN A 854 9.19 -6.55 -37.53
C ASN A 854 8.46 -7.73 -38.18
N ASP A 855 8.86 -8.96 -37.83
CA ASP A 855 8.24 -10.18 -38.35
C ASP A 855 6.79 -10.33 -37.90
N TRP A 856 6.53 -10.07 -36.61
CA TRP A 856 5.17 -10.11 -36.08
C TRP A 856 4.29 -9.05 -36.73
N LEU A 857 4.78 -7.81 -36.87
CA LEU A 857 4.03 -6.71 -37.50
C LEU A 857 3.77 -6.98 -38.96
N ASN A 858 4.69 -7.62 -39.69
CA ASN A 858 4.46 -7.98 -41.08
C ASN A 858 3.25 -8.92 -41.23
N ILE A 859 3.16 -9.94 -40.38
CA ILE A 859 2.02 -10.87 -40.35
C ILE A 859 0.75 -10.19 -39.84
N ALA A 860 0.83 -9.52 -38.68
CA ALA A 860 -0.31 -8.92 -38.01
C ALA A 860 -0.93 -7.79 -38.82
N LEU A 861 -0.12 -6.87 -39.37
CA LEU A 861 -0.61 -5.81 -40.25
C LEU A 861 -1.25 -6.40 -41.51
N SER A 862 -0.66 -7.45 -42.10
CA SER A 862 -1.29 -8.09 -43.25
C SER A 862 -2.65 -8.69 -42.92
N LYS A 863 -2.77 -9.31 -41.74
CA LYS A 863 -4.02 -9.91 -41.27
C LYS A 863 -5.11 -8.86 -40.99
N VAL A 864 -4.78 -7.73 -40.36
CA VAL A 864 -5.79 -6.73 -39.94
C VAL A 864 -6.22 -5.78 -41.06
N THR A 865 -5.34 -5.53 -42.04
CA THR A 865 -5.68 -4.75 -43.24
C THR A 865 -6.29 -5.61 -44.35
N GLY A 866 -6.10 -6.93 -44.30
CA GLY A 866 -6.49 -7.84 -45.39
C GLY A 866 -5.63 -7.70 -46.65
N LEU A 867 -4.43 -7.13 -46.52
CA LEU A 867 -3.52 -6.85 -47.62
C LEU A 867 -2.15 -7.48 -47.34
N ASP A 868 -1.46 -7.96 -48.37
CA ASP A 868 -0.09 -8.43 -48.23
C ASP A 868 0.86 -7.24 -48.06
N MET A 869 1.41 -7.10 -46.85
CA MET A 869 2.25 -5.96 -46.45
C MET A 869 3.75 -6.15 -46.77
N ARG A 870 4.17 -7.30 -47.33
CA ARG A 870 5.61 -7.64 -47.46
C ARG A 870 6.38 -6.61 -48.28
N ASP A 871 5.91 -6.33 -49.48
CA ASP A 871 6.56 -5.37 -50.39
C ASP A 871 6.44 -3.94 -49.90
N TYR A 872 5.32 -3.60 -49.26
CA TYR A 872 5.06 -2.27 -48.71
C TYR A 872 5.98 -1.95 -47.53
N LEU A 873 6.12 -2.87 -46.57
CA LEU A 873 7.03 -2.70 -45.43
C LEU A 873 8.49 -2.76 -45.86
N THR A 874 8.83 -3.59 -46.86
CA THR A 874 10.16 -3.60 -47.46
C THR A 874 10.51 -2.28 -48.13
N MET A 875 9.55 -1.61 -48.79
CA MET A 875 9.73 -0.26 -49.33
C MET A 875 10.13 0.74 -48.24
N TRP A 876 9.60 0.60 -47.03
CA TRP A 876 9.92 1.42 -45.87
C TRP A 876 11.20 1.02 -45.12
N GLY A 877 11.93 -0.01 -45.58
CA GLY A 877 13.13 -0.51 -44.90
C GLY A 877 12.87 -1.52 -43.77
N PHE A 878 11.65 -2.08 -43.70
CA PHE A 878 11.26 -3.07 -42.69
C PHE A 878 10.97 -4.45 -43.32
N PRO A 879 11.95 -5.10 -43.98
CA PRO A 879 11.74 -6.44 -44.52
C PRO A 879 11.50 -7.45 -43.38
N ALA A 880 10.62 -8.41 -43.62
CA ALA A 880 10.43 -9.55 -42.73
C ALA A 880 11.42 -10.68 -43.05
N GLY A 881 11.74 -11.48 -42.05
CA GLY A 881 12.46 -12.74 -42.20
C GLY A 881 11.71 -13.73 -43.09
N SER A 882 12.42 -14.77 -43.53
CA SER A 882 11.90 -15.76 -44.49
C SER A 882 10.66 -16.50 -43.99
N ALA A 883 10.62 -16.88 -42.71
CA ALA A 883 9.49 -17.59 -42.11
C ALA A 883 8.22 -16.72 -42.08
N ALA A 884 8.33 -15.46 -41.63
CA ALA A 884 7.21 -14.53 -41.62
C ALA A 884 6.75 -14.17 -43.04
N SER A 885 7.69 -13.99 -43.97
CA SER A 885 7.39 -13.75 -45.38
C SER A 885 6.66 -14.93 -46.05
N ALA A 886 7.02 -16.17 -45.69
CA ALA A 886 6.33 -17.37 -46.16
C ALA A 886 4.92 -17.46 -45.58
N GLN A 887 4.76 -17.15 -44.29
CA GLN A 887 3.46 -17.13 -43.64
C GLN A 887 2.51 -16.10 -44.29
N VAL A 888 2.97 -14.87 -44.56
CA VAL A 888 2.13 -13.87 -45.23
C VAL A 888 1.79 -14.31 -46.66
N ALA A 889 2.72 -14.94 -47.38
CA ALA A 889 2.43 -15.52 -48.69
C ALA A 889 1.28 -16.53 -48.64
N ALA A 890 1.26 -17.38 -47.60
CA ALA A 890 0.25 -18.41 -47.41
C ALA A 890 -1.15 -17.84 -47.11
N LEU A 891 -1.26 -16.58 -46.68
CA LEU A 891 -2.56 -15.90 -46.50
C LEU A 891 -3.23 -15.54 -47.83
N ALA A 892 -2.50 -15.55 -48.95
CA ALA A 892 -3.01 -15.28 -50.30
C ALA A 892 -3.80 -13.97 -50.43
N LEU A 893 -3.32 -12.91 -49.76
CA LEU A 893 -3.97 -11.59 -49.73
C LEU A 893 -3.59 -10.75 -50.96
N PRO A 894 -4.45 -9.81 -51.41
CA PRO A 894 -4.08 -8.80 -52.41
C PRO A 894 -2.90 -7.96 -51.93
N ALA A 895 -2.00 -7.59 -52.85
CA ALA A 895 -0.83 -6.79 -52.51
C ALA A 895 -1.19 -5.37 -52.06
N MET A 896 -0.59 -4.92 -50.96
CA MET A 896 -0.63 -3.51 -50.55
C MET A 896 0.09 -2.65 -51.59
N SER A 897 -0.59 -1.62 -52.11
CA SER A 897 -0.01 -0.75 -53.14
C SER A 897 1.20 0.02 -52.62
N LYS A 898 2.32 0.02 -53.37
CA LYS A 898 3.51 0.86 -53.11
C LYS A 898 3.29 2.30 -53.53
N THR A 899 2.29 2.92 -52.91
CA THR A 899 1.81 4.27 -53.19
C THR A 899 1.94 5.11 -51.93
N PHE A 900 2.33 6.37 -52.10
CA PHE A 900 2.37 7.35 -51.03
C PHE A 900 1.17 8.29 -51.15
N TYR A 901 0.62 8.72 -50.03
CA TYR A 901 -0.56 9.57 -49.96
C TYR A 901 -0.15 10.98 -49.50
N ALA A 902 -0.17 11.95 -50.41
CA ALA A 902 0.33 13.29 -50.15
C ALA A 902 -0.61 14.05 -49.20
N SER A 903 -0.08 14.45 -48.04
CA SER A 903 -0.78 15.23 -47.04
C SER A 903 0.10 16.38 -46.56
N GLY A 904 -0.50 17.55 -46.37
CA GLY A 904 0.10 18.59 -45.53
C GLY A 904 0.34 18.06 -44.11
N GLY A 905 1.31 18.64 -43.40
CA GLY A 905 1.81 18.09 -42.15
C GLY A 905 0.75 17.82 -41.07
N ALA A 906 -0.30 18.63 -40.98
CA ALA A 906 -1.42 18.44 -40.05
C ALA A 906 -2.75 18.02 -40.73
N GLU A 907 -2.77 17.95 -42.07
CA GLU A 907 -4.01 17.76 -42.84
C GLU A 907 -4.57 16.33 -42.75
N PHE A 908 -3.78 15.37 -42.26
CA PHE A 908 -4.25 14.02 -41.96
C PHE A 908 -5.34 14.00 -40.88
N CYS A 909 -5.33 14.97 -39.96
CA CYS A 909 -6.38 15.13 -38.94
C CYS A 909 -7.67 15.78 -39.46
N LYS A 910 -7.76 16.10 -40.75
CA LYS A 910 -8.98 16.61 -41.39
C LYS A 910 -9.58 15.60 -42.38
N GLY A 911 -9.00 14.40 -42.47
CA GLY A 911 -9.41 13.34 -43.38
C GLY A 911 -8.23 12.52 -43.91
N LEU A 912 -8.45 11.23 -44.14
CA LEU A 912 -7.44 10.31 -44.66
C LEU A 912 -7.48 10.15 -46.19
N ASP A 913 -8.51 10.64 -46.87
CA ASP A 913 -8.56 10.67 -48.33
C ASP A 913 -7.58 11.72 -48.87
N LYS A 914 -6.49 11.24 -49.47
CA LYS A 914 -5.36 12.05 -49.92
C LYS A 914 -4.93 11.66 -51.34
N THR A 915 -4.22 12.56 -52.01
CA THR A 915 -3.76 12.34 -53.38
C THR A 915 -2.72 11.23 -53.43
N PRO A 916 -2.96 10.12 -54.16
CA PRO A 916 -1.97 9.06 -54.32
C PRO A 916 -0.83 9.52 -55.25
N VAL A 917 0.39 9.16 -54.90
CA VAL A 917 1.63 9.46 -55.64
C VAL A 917 2.45 8.18 -55.75
N ALA A 918 2.98 7.92 -56.95
CA ALA A 918 3.83 6.75 -57.19
C ALA A 918 5.20 6.92 -56.50
N ILE A 919 5.73 5.82 -55.95
CA ILE A 919 7.11 5.73 -55.51
C ILE A 919 7.94 5.04 -56.60
N ASP A 920 8.38 5.82 -57.57
CA ASP A 920 9.03 5.40 -58.82
C ASP A 920 10.42 6.01 -59.06
N GLY A 921 10.88 6.89 -58.16
CA GLY A 921 12.16 7.60 -58.27
C GLY A 921 12.13 8.85 -59.16
N ALA A 922 10.97 9.22 -59.71
CA ALA A 922 10.80 10.33 -60.64
C ALA A 922 9.67 11.31 -60.27
N ALA A 923 8.57 10.82 -59.67
CA ALA A 923 7.45 11.67 -59.27
C ALA A 923 7.87 12.71 -58.22
N VAL A 924 7.33 13.94 -58.35
CA VAL A 924 7.62 15.06 -57.45
C VAL A 924 6.54 15.22 -56.39
N TRP A 925 6.89 15.88 -55.29
CA TRP A 925 5.92 16.22 -54.24
C TRP A 925 4.79 17.09 -54.81
N PRO A 926 3.50 16.71 -54.62
CA PRO A 926 2.40 17.34 -55.36
C PRO A 926 1.68 18.47 -54.62
N LEU A 927 2.12 18.86 -53.41
CA LEU A 927 1.47 19.87 -52.56
C LEU A 927 2.31 21.13 -52.38
#